data_AF-A0A3L7QP67-F1
#
_entry.id   AF-A0A3L7QP67-F1
#
_cell.length_a   1.000
_cell.length_b   1.000
_cell.length_c   1.000
_cell.angle_alpha   90.00
_cell.angle_beta   90.00
_cell.angle_gamma   90.00
#
_symmetry.space_group_name_H-M   'P 1'
#
loop_
_entity.id
_entity.type
_entity.pdbx_description
1 polymer ?
#
loop_
_entity_poly.entity_id
_entity_poly.type
_entity_poly.pdbx_seq_one_letter_code
_entity_poly.pdbx_strand_id
1 'polypeptide(L)'
;MPTRPRTFSPCALRSTTEPPPRAGMASSNCPTSSVARDRVIALSLQGPSVPSSQTGLPAKEFAMSPRIAFPLLFWIVLGGIESSVGIAADSPVALPSPREAALSPEVWRQERRIIDLHQHIEGRPHRFQRAVGIMDQAGIGLGVNLGAGTSSHKEGELSGFEAVKLVGDKAAPGRFIHSMLIDYSGWDEPEWSDKAAQQVVDGHRMGAVGLKEFKRLGLFLRDKSGTLIKIDDPKLDSVWAQCGKLGMPVSIHVGDPRAFWLPYNDQNERWTELKDHQSWWFGDPSKYPPRMELLEALDRVMARHPQTTFVGVHFANNPEDLEWVDAALTRRPNMMADMAARIPEVGRHDPAKVRDLLTRHQDRILFATDFMVYGKLILGSGGDADQPTDQDAVTFYNKCWRWFETADRDWPHMTPIQGNWTISSIDLPHEVCRKIYFDNARKLLARSLPLPVVQARRLSRDFVPDGILNEPEWAQCQPARLEYQSHNSSAKPHLSTPVRALWSDQYLYLSYESPYSQLSVFSPPQSAERVGLWDNDVVEAFIASDHEHPNRYTEYEWAPTGEQLDLDVELPGKKDFAWQSGAESAVVVDDIAKVWRVEVRIPWSAMGGNGPQTGDAWRANFFRHDRHDRAGLAFSPTLRGTFHAPERFGWLEFVE
;
A
#
# COMPACT_ATOMS: atom_id res chain seq x y z
N MET A 1 -19.43 21.50 61.57
CA MET A 1 -20.15 22.73 61.15
C MET A 1 -19.95 22.92 59.66
N PRO A 2 -20.99 23.40 58.97
CA PRO A 2 -21.37 23.01 57.61
C PRO A 2 -21.32 24.25 56.67
N THR A 3 -21.75 24.22 55.42
CA THR A 3 -23.17 24.31 55.02
C THR A 3 -23.44 23.72 53.63
N ARG A 4 -24.20 22.62 53.63
CA ARG A 4 -25.19 22.18 52.62
C ARG A 4 -26.43 23.11 52.66
N PRO A 5 -27.57 22.82 51.98
CA PRO A 5 -27.83 22.51 50.55
C PRO A 5 -29.10 23.25 50.06
N ARG A 6 -29.65 22.92 48.87
CA ARG A 6 -31.11 22.73 48.71
C ARG A 6 -31.46 21.87 47.49
N THR A 7 -32.31 20.89 47.75
CA THR A 7 -33.00 19.92 46.90
C THR A 7 -34.27 20.53 46.29
N PHE A 8 -34.79 19.95 45.18
CA PHE A 8 -36.14 19.35 45.03
C PHE A 8 -36.48 19.06 43.55
N SER A 9 -36.82 17.79 43.26
CA SER A 9 -37.62 17.33 42.09
C SER A 9 -39.13 17.37 42.46
N PRO A 10 -40.06 16.71 41.73
CA PRO A 10 -40.46 16.73 40.32
C PRO A 10 -41.98 17.06 40.17
N CYS A 11 -42.52 17.23 38.95
CA CYS A 11 -43.94 16.95 38.69
C CYS A 11 -44.24 16.61 37.22
N ALA A 12 -45.16 15.67 37.05
CA ALA A 12 -45.60 15.02 35.81
C ALA A 12 -47.03 15.45 35.43
N LEU A 13 -47.52 14.90 34.29
CA LEU A 13 -48.91 14.75 33.77
C LEU A 13 -49.22 15.58 32.50
N ARG A 14 -49.38 14.93 31.34
CA ARG A 14 -50.63 14.46 30.65
C ARG A 14 -51.46 15.63 30.05
N SER A 15 -52.10 15.59 28.88
CA SER A 15 -52.36 14.59 27.84
C SER A 15 -53.00 15.28 26.60
N THR A 16 -53.02 14.56 25.45
CA THR A 16 -54.07 14.51 24.40
C THR A 16 -54.46 15.77 23.60
N THR A 17 -54.32 15.75 22.27
CA THR A 17 -55.39 15.45 21.27
C THR A 17 -54.88 15.64 19.82
N GLU A 18 -55.51 14.94 18.89
CA GLU A 18 -55.11 14.59 17.51
C GLU A 18 -55.70 15.59 16.42
N PRO A 19 -55.66 15.32 15.09
CA PRO A 19 -55.10 16.13 13.95
C PRO A 19 -56.17 16.94 13.15
N PRO A 20 -56.08 17.40 11.85
CA PRO A 20 -55.12 17.29 10.70
C PRO A 20 -54.91 18.67 9.94
N PRO A 21 -54.55 18.84 8.62
CA PRO A 21 -54.32 17.92 7.50
C PRO A 21 -53.08 18.14 6.59
N ARG A 22 -52.92 17.14 5.70
CA ARG A 22 -51.96 16.94 4.61
C ARG A 22 -51.83 18.13 3.63
N ALA A 23 -50.60 18.40 3.21
CA ALA A 23 -50.27 18.91 1.87
C ALA A 23 -48.88 18.38 1.45
N GLY A 24 -48.78 17.94 0.19
CA GLY A 24 -47.69 17.13 -0.32
C GLY A 24 -46.37 17.86 -0.53
N MET A 25 -45.27 17.10 -0.44
CA MET A 25 -43.97 17.51 -0.94
C MET A 25 -43.39 16.38 -1.78
N ALA A 26 -43.05 16.74 -3.02
CA ALA A 26 -42.31 15.95 -3.96
C ALA A 26 -40.86 15.78 -3.48
N SER A 27 -40.41 14.54 -3.33
CA SER A 27 -39.02 14.20 -3.06
C SER A 27 -38.28 14.00 -4.38
N SER A 28 -37.29 14.86 -4.66
CA SER A 28 -36.34 14.71 -5.77
C SER A 28 -35.28 13.66 -5.44
N ASN A 29 -35.04 12.79 -6.42
CA ASN A 29 -34.27 11.55 -6.35
C ASN A 29 -32.76 11.74 -6.11
N CYS A 30 -32.24 10.88 -5.23
CA CYS A 30 -30.83 10.47 -5.14
C CYS A 30 -30.80 8.98 -5.53
N PRO A 31 -29.88 8.49 -6.39
CA PRO A 31 -29.95 7.11 -6.86
C PRO A 31 -29.37 6.17 -5.80
N THR A 32 -30.24 5.56 -5.00
CA THR A 32 -29.94 4.35 -4.23
C THR A 32 -30.33 3.12 -5.04
N SER A 33 -29.41 2.17 -5.15
CA SER A 33 -29.60 0.84 -5.73
C SER A 33 -30.84 0.13 -5.16
N SER A 34 -31.71 -0.35 -6.04
CA SER A 34 -32.96 -1.04 -5.71
C SER A 34 -32.71 -2.41 -5.07
N VAL A 35 -33.16 -2.57 -3.81
CA VAL A 35 -33.35 -3.88 -3.18
C VAL A 35 -34.79 -4.31 -3.43
N ALA A 36 -34.97 -5.36 -4.23
CA ALA A 36 -36.26 -6.04 -4.36
C ALA A 36 -36.56 -6.82 -3.08
N ARG A 37 -37.73 -6.54 -2.49
CA ARG A 37 -38.30 -7.31 -1.38
C ARG A 37 -38.99 -8.53 -1.97
N ASP A 38 -38.52 -9.73 -1.64
CA ASP A 38 -39.30 -10.95 -1.79
C ASP A 38 -39.64 -11.58 -0.44
N ARG A 39 -40.90 -12.00 -0.37
CA ARG A 39 -41.58 -12.55 0.79
C ARG A 39 -41.07 -13.95 1.12
N VAL A 40 -40.80 -14.17 2.40
CA VAL A 40 -40.57 -15.49 2.99
C VAL A 40 -41.86 -16.31 2.93
N ILE A 41 -41.84 -17.42 2.21
CA ILE A 41 -42.75 -18.56 2.41
C ILE A 41 -41.85 -19.76 2.69
N ALA A 42 -42.03 -20.35 3.86
CA ALA A 42 -41.40 -21.60 4.28
C ALA A 42 -42.05 -22.79 3.57
N LEU A 43 -41.27 -23.80 3.14
CA LEU A 43 -41.61 -25.23 3.25
C LEU A 43 -40.50 -26.16 2.67
N SER A 44 -40.05 -27.05 3.56
CA SER A 44 -39.74 -28.49 3.42
C SER A 44 -38.87 -29.05 2.28
N LEU A 45 -37.86 -29.80 2.75
CA LEU A 45 -37.15 -30.93 2.15
C LEU A 45 -38.01 -31.86 1.28
N GLN A 46 -37.46 -32.31 0.15
CA GLN A 46 -37.27 -33.72 -0.26
C GLN A 46 -36.77 -33.79 -1.72
N GLY A 47 -35.75 -34.63 -1.99
CA GLY A 47 -35.40 -35.09 -3.36
C GLY A 47 -36.51 -35.98 -3.96
N PRO A 48 -36.37 -36.53 -5.19
CA PRO A 48 -35.24 -37.41 -5.54
C PRO A 48 -34.79 -37.42 -7.04
N SER A 49 -33.76 -38.24 -7.26
CA SER A 49 -33.17 -38.87 -8.47
C SER A 49 -34.07 -39.21 -9.67
N VAL A 50 -33.45 -39.43 -10.86
CA VAL A 50 -33.72 -40.47 -11.94
C VAL A 50 -33.14 -39.99 -13.32
N PRO A 51 -32.78 -40.82 -14.35
CA PRO A 51 -31.68 -41.78 -14.48
C PRO A 51 -30.92 -41.69 -15.85
N SER A 52 -30.13 -42.72 -16.18
CA SER A 52 -29.37 -42.97 -17.42
C SER A 52 -30.09 -43.84 -18.49
N SER A 53 -29.82 -43.63 -19.79
CA SER A 53 -29.74 -44.64 -20.89
C SER A 53 -29.43 -43.94 -22.24
N GLN A 54 -28.25 -44.09 -22.86
CA GLN A 54 -27.74 -45.12 -23.81
C GLN A 54 -28.19 -45.06 -25.29
N THR A 55 -27.24 -45.50 -26.15
CA THR A 55 -27.27 -45.82 -27.60
C THR A 55 -27.05 -44.64 -28.57
N GLY A 56 -26.24 -44.69 -29.63
CA GLY A 56 -25.39 -45.73 -30.27
C GLY A 56 -24.77 -45.17 -31.57
N LEU A 57 -23.58 -45.66 -31.94
CA LEU A 57 -22.71 -45.33 -33.10
C LEU A 57 -23.34 -45.67 -34.50
N PRO A 58 -22.77 -45.22 -35.66
CA PRO A 58 -21.59 -45.86 -36.29
C PRO A 58 -20.55 -44.92 -36.94
N ALA A 59 -19.35 -45.47 -37.12
CA ALA A 59 -18.17 -44.92 -37.79
C ALA A 59 -18.19 -45.10 -39.32
N LYS A 60 -17.40 -44.28 -40.04
CA LYS A 60 -16.85 -44.61 -41.37
C LYS A 60 -15.43 -44.05 -41.54
N GLU A 61 -14.56 -44.95 -42.00
CA GLU A 61 -13.15 -44.80 -42.37
C GLU A 61 -12.95 -43.96 -43.64
N PHE A 62 -11.77 -43.36 -43.82
CA PHE A 62 -11.16 -43.17 -45.14
C PHE A 62 -9.63 -43.32 -45.07
N ALA A 63 -9.08 -43.88 -46.16
CA ALA A 63 -7.86 -44.66 -46.25
C ALA A 63 -6.57 -43.88 -46.60
N MET A 64 -5.44 -44.59 -46.48
CA MET A 64 -4.06 -44.16 -46.79
C MET A 64 -3.51 -44.69 -48.14
N SER A 65 -2.46 -43.98 -48.61
CA SER A 65 -1.29 -44.40 -49.44
C SER A 65 -1.35 -44.25 -50.99
N PRO A 66 -0.21 -44.14 -51.75
CA PRO A 66 1.19 -44.50 -51.42
C PRO A 66 2.39 -43.58 -51.89
N ARG A 67 3.52 -43.74 -51.18
CA ARG A 67 4.97 -43.87 -51.54
C ARG A 67 5.65 -43.09 -52.69
N ILE A 68 6.80 -42.47 -52.38
CA ILE A 68 8.10 -42.56 -53.11
C ILE A 68 9.27 -42.55 -52.09
N ALA A 69 10.33 -43.33 -52.37
CA ALA A 69 11.48 -43.67 -51.51
C ALA A 69 12.81 -42.99 -51.94
N PHE A 70 13.83 -42.93 -51.06
CA PHE A 70 15.21 -43.50 -51.18
C PHE A 70 16.09 -43.09 -49.94
N PRO A 71 17.19 -43.82 -49.59
CA PRO A 71 17.58 -44.19 -48.22
C PRO A 71 19.06 -43.93 -47.80
N LEU A 72 19.42 -44.54 -46.66
CA LEU A 72 20.74 -44.80 -46.02
C LEU A 72 21.33 -43.65 -45.21
N LEU A 73 21.92 -43.83 -44.02
CA LEU A 73 22.66 -44.95 -43.42
C LEU A 73 22.80 -44.64 -41.91
N PHE A 74 22.73 -45.60 -40.99
CA PHE A 74 23.71 -45.78 -39.89
C PHE A 74 23.37 -46.97 -38.98
N TRP A 75 24.41 -47.74 -38.67
CA TRP A 75 24.41 -48.96 -37.87
C TRP A 75 24.38 -48.68 -36.37
N ILE A 76 23.71 -49.59 -35.64
CA ILE A 76 23.71 -49.72 -34.18
C ILE A 76 24.90 -50.59 -33.76
N VAL A 77 25.65 -50.16 -32.74
CA VAL A 77 26.43 -51.05 -31.86
C VAL A 77 26.03 -50.72 -30.42
N LEU A 78 25.46 -51.71 -29.73
CA LEU A 78 25.22 -51.71 -28.29
C LEU A 78 26.53 -51.89 -27.53
N GLY A 79 26.78 -51.02 -26.55
CA GLY A 79 27.76 -51.21 -25.48
C GLY A 79 27.22 -50.54 -24.23
N GLY A 80 26.86 -51.33 -23.22
CA GLY A 80 26.34 -50.84 -21.95
C GLY A 80 27.40 -50.10 -21.15
N ILE A 81 27.01 -48.95 -20.58
CA ILE A 81 27.71 -48.28 -19.49
C ILE A 81 26.64 -47.89 -18.48
N GLU A 82 26.79 -48.35 -17.24
CA GLU A 82 26.03 -47.94 -16.07
C GLU A 82 26.20 -46.42 -15.88
N SER A 83 25.14 -45.64 -16.08
CA SER A 83 25.11 -44.25 -15.67
C SER A 83 24.86 -44.19 -14.17
N SER A 84 25.95 -44.09 -13.42
CA SER A 84 25.95 -43.51 -12.08
C SER A 84 25.41 -42.10 -12.19
N VAL A 85 24.18 -41.88 -11.72
CA VAL A 85 23.63 -40.55 -11.49
C VAL A 85 24.38 -39.98 -10.30
N GLY A 86 25.52 -39.34 -10.58
CA GLY A 86 26.13 -38.42 -9.65
C GLY A 86 25.16 -37.27 -9.44
N ILE A 87 24.60 -37.18 -8.24
CA ILE A 87 23.96 -35.95 -7.75
C ILE A 87 25.08 -34.92 -7.77
N ALA A 88 25.08 -34.05 -8.79
CA ALA A 88 25.89 -32.84 -8.74
C ALA A 88 25.40 -32.07 -7.51
N ALA A 89 26.30 -31.84 -6.56
CA ALA A 89 26.04 -30.90 -5.49
C ALA A 89 25.69 -29.56 -6.15
N ASP A 90 24.45 -29.10 -5.96
CA ASP A 90 24.03 -27.77 -6.40
C ASP A 90 25.06 -26.77 -5.87
N SER A 91 25.61 -25.96 -6.78
CA SER A 91 26.45 -24.84 -6.39
C SER A 91 25.64 -23.96 -5.43
N PRO A 92 26.21 -23.49 -4.30
CA PRO A 92 25.47 -22.67 -3.36
C PRO A 92 24.84 -21.49 -4.11
N VAL A 93 23.51 -21.35 -3.98
CA VAL A 93 22.77 -20.25 -4.60
C VAL A 93 23.19 -18.98 -3.88
N ALA A 94 24.10 -18.22 -4.51
CA ALA A 94 24.55 -16.95 -3.96
C ALA A 94 23.36 -16.00 -3.83
N LEU A 95 23.20 -15.40 -2.65
CA LEU A 95 22.19 -14.37 -2.42
C LEU A 95 22.45 -13.17 -3.36
N PRO A 96 21.40 -12.53 -3.91
CA PRO A 96 21.58 -11.38 -4.78
C PRO A 96 22.20 -10.21 -4.01
N SER A 97 23.04 -9.41 -4.69
CA SER A 97 23.62 -8.19 -4.12
C SER A 97 22.54 -7.30 -3.51
N PRO A 98 22.63 -6.93 -2.22
CA PRO A 98 21.60 -6.12 -1.57
C PRO A 98 21.35 -4.78 -2.26
N ARG A 99 22.40 -4.15 -2.81
CA ARG A 99 22.31 -2.86 -3.52
C ARG A 99 21.57 -2.99 -4.85
N GLU A 100 21.87 -4.03 -5.61
CA GLU A 100 21.23 -4.29 -6.90
C GLU A 100 19.76 -4.67 -6.68
N ALA A 101 19.48 -5.54 -5.70
CA ALA A 101 18.13 -5.92 -5.33
C ALA A 101 17.29 -4.72 -4.86
N ALA A 102 17.89 -3.77 -4.14
CA ALA A 102 17.21 -2.54 -3.72
C ALA A 102 16.74 -1.66 -4.89
N LEU A 103 17.38 -1.77 -6.06
CA LEU A 103 17.10 -1.01 -7.27
C LEU A 103 16.51 -1.86 -8.41
N SER A 104 16.04 -3.08 -8.13
CA SER A 104 15.47 -3.99 -9.11
C SER A 104 13.93 -3.98 -9.08
N PRO A 105 13.25 -3.50 -10.15
CA PRO A 105 11.79 -3.56 -10.27
C PRO A 105 11.23 -4.98 -10.17
N GLU A 106 11.97 -5.98 -10.65
CA GLU A 106 11.58 -7.39 -10.55
C GLU A 106 11.53 -7.85 -9.08
N VAL A 107 12.56 -7.52 -8.31
CA VAL A 107 12.61 -7.81 -6.86
C VAL A 107 11.49 -7.08 -6.14
N TRP A 108 11.19 -5.82 -6.47
CA TRP A 108 10.10 -5.08 -5.83
C TRP A 108 8.74 -5.73 -6.05
N ARG A 109 8.48 -6.28 -7.24
CA ARG A 109 7.23 -6.99 -7.55
C ARG A 109 7.17 -8.35 -6.86
N GLN A 110 8.28 -9.10 -6.90
CA GLN A 110 8.39 -10.40 -6.23
C GLN A 110 8.16 -10.27 -4.72
N GLU A 111 8.76 -9.26 -4.09
CA GLU A 111 8.61 -8.95 -2.67
C GLU A 111 7.31 -8.16 -2.37
N ARG A 112 6.48 -7.88 -3.40
CA ARG A 112 5.21 -7.15 -3.30
C ARG A 112 5.34 -5.83 -2.55
N ARG A 113 6.28 -4.99 -2.96
CA ARG A 113 6.64 -3.76 -2.27
C ARG A 113 5.88 -2.53 -2.74
N ILE A 114 5.26 -2.63 -3.92
CA ILE A 114 4.59 -1.52 -4.59
C ILE A 114 3.28 -1.18 -3.87
N ILE A 115 2.99 0.12 -3.76
CA ILE A 115 1.76 0.65 -3.17
C ILE A 115 0.95 1.34 -4.27
N ASP A 116 -0.27 0.89 -4.51
CA ASP A 116 -1.23 1.61 -5.34
C ASP A 116 -2.04 2.59 -4.48
N LEU A 117 -1.76 3.88 -4.62
CA LEU A 117 -2.34 4.92 -3.76
C LEU A 117 -3.80 5.27 -4.10
N HIS A 118 -4.37 4.72 -5.17
CA HIS A 118 -5.71 5.10 -5.62
C HIS A 118 -6.45 3.91 -6.19
N GLN A 119 -7.27 3.30 -5.35
CA GLN A 119 -8.20 2.25 -5.73
C GLN A 119 -9.59 2.54 -5.17
N HIS A 120 -10.61 1.89 -5.74
CA HIS A 120 -11.96 1.89 -5.19
C HIS A 120 -12.52 0.48 -5.14
N ILE A 121 -12.60 -0.07 -3.94
CA ILE A 121 -13.08 -1.43 -3.68
C ILE A 121 -14.42 -1.33 -2.95
N GLU A 122 -15.48 -1.88 -3.55
CA GLU A 122 -16.77 -1.98 -2.88
C GLU A 122 -16.64 -2.76 -1.57
N GLY A 123 -17.34 -2.34 -0.52
CA GLY A 123 -17.34 -2.96 0.81
C GLY A 123 -17.93 -4.36 0.90
N ARG A 124 -17.44 -5.32 0.10
CA ARG A 124 -17.85 -6.73 0.11
C ARG A 124 -16.63 -7.65 0.16
N PRO A 125 -16.66 -8.75 0.94
CA PRO A 125 -15.49 -9.62 1.10
C PRO A 125 -14.89 -10.13 -0.21
N HIS A 126 -15.73 -10.62 -1.12
CA HIS A 126 -15.28 -11.18 -2.41
C HIS A 126 -14.66 -10.12 -3.34
N ARG A 127 -14.93 -8.83 -3.14
CA ARG A 127 -14.35 -7.74 -3.95
C ARG A 127 -12.91 -7.48 -3.52
N PHE A 128 -12.66 -7.42 -2.22
CA PHE A 128 -11.30 -7.37 -1.66
C PHE A 128 -10.49 -8.61 -2.03
N GLN A 129 -11.06 -9.81 -1.89
CA GLN A 129 -10.38 -11.06 -2.26
C GLN A 129 -9.99 -11.10 -3.75
N ARG A 130 -10.91 -10.69 -4.64
CA ARG A 130 -10.63 -10.57 -6.07
C ARG A 130 -9.52 -9.56 -6.36
N ALA A 131 -9.57 -8.39 -5.70
CA ALA A 131 -8.53 -7.37 -5.83
C ALA A 131 -7.15 -7.91 -5.40
N VAL A 132 -7.06 -8.61 -4.26
CA VAL A 132 -5.82 -9.26 -3.80
C VAL A 132 -5.28 -10.24 -4.83
N GLY A 133 -6.13 -11.10 -5.41
CA GLY A 133 -5.70 -12.07 -6.42
C GLY A 133 -5.08 -11.42 -7.66
N ILE A 134 -5.56 -10.24 -8.07
CA ILE A 134 -5.00 -9.45 -9.17
C ILE A 134 -3.72 -8.74 -8.72
N MET A 135 -3.74 -8.10 -7.55
CA MET A 135 -2.58 -7.40 -6.96
C MET A 135 -1.38 -8.33 -6.80
N ASP A 136 -1.60 -9.56 -6.33
CA ASP A 136 -0.56 -10.56 -6.14
C ASP A 136 0.14 -10.92 -7.44
N GLN A 137 -0.61 -11.07 -8.54
CA GLN A 137 -0.06 -11.32 -9.87
C GLN A 137 0.64 -10.10 -10.46
N ALA A 138 0.21 -8.90 -10.09
CA ALA A 138 0.79 -7.63 -10.54
C ALA A 138 1.99 -7.15 -9.70
N GLY A 139 2.30 -7.82 -8.57
CA GLY A 139 3.37 -7.42 -7.64
C GLY A 139 3.02 -6.25 -6.71
N ILE A 140 1.73 -5.99 -6.47
CA ILE A 140 1.24 -4.93 -5.57
C ILE A 140 1.07 -5.47 -4.15
N GLY A 141 1.74 -4.85 -3.19
CA GLY A 141 1.65 -5.20 -1.78
C GLY A 141 0.43 -4.63 -1.08
N LEU A 142 0.15 -3.34 -1.33
CA LEU A 142 -0.84 -2.57 -0.60
C LEU A 142 -1.66 -1.70 -1.55
N GLY A 143 -2.98 -1.70 -1.37
CA GLY A 143 -3.89 -0.77 -2.01
C GLY A 143 -4.40 0.28 -1.03
N VAL A 144 -4.51 1.54 -1.46
CA VAL A 144 -5.25 2.57 -0.72
C VAL A 144 -6.64 2.69 -1.32
N ASN A 145 -7.64 2.21 -0.58
CA ASN A 145 -9.03 2.31 -0.97
C ASN A 145 -9.55 3.71 -0.63
N LEU A 146 -9.72 4.54 -1.65
CA LEU A 146 -10.13 5.92 -1.48
C LEU A 146 -11.65 6.02 -1.34
N GLY A 147 -12.11 6.76 -0.33
CA GLY A 147 -13.52 7.06 -0.16
C GLY A 147 -14.35 5.90 0.38
N ALA A 148 -13.85 5.25 1.44
CA ALA A 148 -14.49 4.11 2.09
C ALA A 148 -15.80 4.45 2.86
N GLY A 149 -16.22 5.71 2.87
CA GLY A 149 -17.45 6.17 3.54
C GLY A 149 -17.20 7.33 4.50
N THR A 150 -18.28 7.85 5.08
CA THR A 150 -18.23 8.92 6.09
C THR A 150 -18.12 8.34 7.50
N SER A 151 -17.63 9.13 8.44
CA SER A 151 -17.63 8.80 9.89
C SER A 151 -18.95 9.15 10.58
N SER A 152 -19.84 9.93 9.95
CA SER A 152 -21.18 10.24 10.45
C SER A 152 -22.05 8.98 10.58
N HIS A 153 -22.69 8.80 11.73
CA HIS A 153 -23.56 7.66 12.02
C HIS A 153 -24.55 8.00 13.14
N LYS A 154 -25.57 7.15 13.32
CA LYS A 154 -26.44 7.19 14.50
C LYS A 154 -25.78 6.39 15.62
N GLU A 155 -26.07 6.78 16.86
CA GLU A 155 -25.58 6.06 18.03
C GLU A 155 -25.99 4.57 17.97
N GLY A 156 -25.00 3.68 18.18
CA GLY A 156 -25.19 2.22 18.15
C GLY A 156 -25.12 1.57 16.75
N GLU A 157 -24.95 2.35 15.68
CA GLU A 157 -24.73 1.86 14.32
C GLU A 157 -23.28 2.06 13.89
N LEU A 158 -22.77 1.19 13.02
CA LEU A 158 -21.48 1.43 12.36
C LEU A 158 -21.63 2.56 11.33
N SER A 159 -20.65 3.46 11.27
CA SER A 159 -20.53 4.39 10.15
C SER A 159 -20.25 3.65 8.84
N GLY A 160 -20.51 4.33 7.71
CA GLY A 160 -20.18 3.78 6.39
C GLY A 160 -18.70 3.45 6.27
N PHE A 161 -17.83 4.31 6.81
CA PHE A 161 -16.39 4.09 6.86
C PHE A 161 -16.03 2.82 7.64
N GLU A 162 -16.54 2.67 8.87
CA GLU A 162 -16.24 1.50 9.71
C GLU A 162 -16.72 0.20 9.08
N ALA A 163 -17.91 0.21 8.47
CA ALA A 163 -18.46 -0.96 7.80
C ALA A 163 -17.55 -1.47 6.67
N VAL A 164 -17.06 -0.57 5.80
CA VAL A 164 -16.15 -0.93 4.71
C VAL A 164 -14.80 -1.38 5.26
N LYS A 165 -14.26 -0.66 6.25
CA LYS A 165 -12.97 -0.99 6.87
C LYS A 165 -12.99 -2.39 7.49
N LEU A 166 -14.01 -2.72 8.30
CA LEU A 166 -14.15 -4.03 8.93
C LEU A 166 -14.23 -5.17 7.91
N VAL A 167 -14.93 -4.95 6.79
CA VAL A 167 -14.99 -5.93 5.70
C VAL A 167 -13.62 -6.10 5.05
N GLY A 168 -12.92 -5.00 4.76
CA GLY A 168 -11.58 -5.01 4.18
C GLY A 168 -10.55 -5.70 5.06
N ASP A 169 -10.46 -5.30 6.33
CA ASP A 169 -9.53 -5.85 7.32
C ASP A 169 -9.72 -7.37 7.48
N LYS A 170 -10.96 -7.85 7.46
CA LYS A 170 -11.28 -9.28 7.58
C LYS A 170 -11.00 -10.06 6.30
N ALA A 171 -11.34 -9.50 5.15
CA ALA A 171 -11.25 -10.20 3.86
C ALA A 171 -9.84 -10.20 3.28
N ALA A 172 -9.04 -9.20 3.63
CA ALA A 172 -7.68 -8.99 3.11
C ALA A 172 -6.78 -8.30 4.16
N PRO A 173 -6.46 -8.97 5.28
CA PRO A 173 -5.69 -8.38 6.38
C PRO A 173 -4.37 -7.77 5.91
N GLY A 174 -4.12 -6.51 6.26
CA GLY A 174 -2.87 -5.79 5.93
C GLY A 174 -2.67 -5.45 4.45
N ARG A 175 -3.62 -5.77 3.55
CA ARG A 175 -3.52 -5.51 2.11
C ARG A 175 -4.19 -4.21 1.67
N PHE A 176 -5.03 -3.62 2.51
CA PHE A 176 -5.70 -2.36 2.25
C PHE A 176 -5.64 -1.42 3.44
N ILE A 177 -5.59 -0.13 3.11
CA ILE A 177 -5.86 0.97 4.03
C ILE A 177 -6.88 1.91 3.41
N HIS A 178 -7.62 2.64 4.24
CA HIS A 178 -8.86 3.30 3.83
C HIS A 178 -8.84 4.79 4.12
N SER A 179 -9.20 5.62 3.14
CA SER A 179 -9.50 7.03 3.40
C SER A 179 -10.99 7.23 3.66
N MET A 180 -11.30 8.23 4.47
CA MET A 180 -12.68 8.62 4.77
C MET A 180 -13.22 9.65 3.77
N LEU A 181 -14.50 9.95 3.86
CA LEU A 181 -15.21 11.03 3.19
C LEU A 181 -15.80 12.01 4.20
N ILE A 182 -16.03 13.25 3.78
CA ILE A 182 -16.85 14.22 4.52
C ILE A 182 -18.32 14.07 4.15
N ASP A 183 -19.17 14.13 5.17
CA ASP A 183 -20.60 14.36 5.05
C ASP A 183 -20.89 15.87 5.02
N TYR A 184 -21.49 16.32 3.92
CA TYR A 184 -21.89 17.70 3.68
C TYR A 184 -23.31 18.01 4.15
N SER A 185 -24.02 17.04 4.72
CA SER A 185 -25.35 17.26 5.29
C SER A 185 -25.32 18.39 6.32
N GLY A 186 -26.37 19.21 6.31
CA GLY A 186 -26.44 20.38 7.19
C GLY A 186 -25.49 21.53 6.81
N TRP A 187 -24.98 21.60 5.57
CA TRP A 187 -24.08 22.67 5.12
C TRP A 187 -24.48 24.06 5.63
N ASP A 188 -25.74 24.48 5.48
CA ASP A 188 -26.20 25.82 5.88
C ASP A 188 -26.27 26.06 7.41
N GLU A 189 -26.00 25.05 8.24
CA GLU A 189 -25.94 25.23 9.69
C GLU A 189 -24.70 26.06 10.08
N PRO A 190 -24.81 27.01 11.03
CA PRO A 190 -23.68 27.82 11.47
C PRO A 190 -22.50 26.98 11.99
N GLU A 191 -22.80 25.85 12.63
CA GLU A 191 -21.84 24.94 13.27
C GLU A 191 -21.30 23.87 12.31
N TRP A 192 -21.70 23.88 11.03
CA TRP A 192 -21.31 22.84 10.07
C TRP A 192 -19.79 22.68 9.98
N SER A 193 -19.06 23.80 9.95
CA SER A 193 -17.60 23.80 9.83
C SER A 193 -16.93 23.06 11.00
N ASP A 194 -17.41 23.26 12.22
CA ASP A 194 -16.89 22.58 13.41
C ASP A 194 -17.27 21.09 13.40
N LYS A 195 -18.50 20.76 13.01
CA LYS A 195 -18.96 19.36 12.86
C LYS A 195 -18.15 18.61 11.80
N ALA A 196 -17.85 19.25 10.67
CA ALA A 196 -17.06 18.66 9.60
C ALA A 196 -15.60 18.42 10.03
N ALA A 197 -15.00 19.33 10.80
CA ALA A 197 -13.69 19.10 11.40
C ALA A 197 -13.72 17.94 12.41
N GLN A 198 -14.78 17.82 13.22
CA GLN A 198 -14.96 16.71 14.15
C GLN A 198 -15.08 15.36 13.42
N GLN A 199 -15.74 15.31 12.25
CA GLN A 199 -15.77 14.10 11.42
C GLN A 199 -14.36 13.59 11.10
N VAL A 200 -13.40 14.48 10.81
CA VAL A 200 -12.00 14.11 10.54
C VAL A 200 -11.34 13.50 11.77
N VAL A 201 -11.57 14.07 12.96
CA VAL A 201 -11.08 13.53 14.23
C VAL A 201 -11.64 12.13 14.47
N ASP A 202 -12.94 11.95 14.24
CA ASP A 202 -13.60 10.66 14.43
C ASP A 202 -13.09 9.62 13.43
N GLY A 203 -12.97 9.97 12.15
CA GLY A 203 -12.42 9.08 11.14
C GLY A 203 -10.98 8.69 11.40
N HIS A 204 -10.12 9.62 11.84
CA HIS A 204 -8.75 9.31 12.29
C HIS A 204 -8.75 8.29 13.43
N ARG A 205 -9.60 8.48 14.45
CA ARG A 205 -9.75 7.53 15.56
C ARG A 205 -10.22 6.15 15.09
N MET A 206 -11.06 6.09 14.06
CA MET A 206 -11.52 4.85 13.43
C MET A 206 -10.45 4.21 12.51
N GLY A 207 -9.29 4.86 12.32
CA GLY A 207 -8.19 4.35 11.50
C GLY A 207 -8.20 4.80 10.04
N ALA A 208 -8.90 5.89 9.71
CA ALA A 208 -8.79 6.51 8.39
C ALA A 208 -7.36 7.04 8.16
N VAL A 209 -6.76 6.67 7.04
CA VAL A 209 -5.36 7.04 6.73
C VAL A 209 -5.25 8.39 6.03
N GLY A 210 -6.37 8.97 5.63
CA GLY A 210 -6.46 10.21 4.87
C GLY A 210 -7.91 10.58 4.59
N LEU A 211 -8.10 11.71 3.91
CA LEU A 211 -9.39 12.18 3.44
C LEU A 211 -9.44 12.14 1.91
N LYS A 212 -10.48 11.54 1.33
CA LYS A 212 -10.80 11.66 -0.09
C LYS A 212 -11.86 12.73 -0.27
N GLU A 213 -11.64 13.65 -1.21
CA GLU A 213 -12.69 14.52 -1.74
C GLU A 213 -12.88 14.26 -3.24
N PHE A 214 -14.14 14.19 -3.65
CA PHE A 214 -14.55 13.95 -5.03
C PHE A 214 -14.90 15.27 -5.73
N LYS A 215 -14.91 15.24 -7.06
CA LYS A 215 -15.33 16.36 -7.92
C LYS A 215 -16.75 16.87 -7.68
N ARG A 216 -17.54 16.20 -6.81
CA ARG A 216 -18.82 16.71 -6.31
C ARG A 216 -18.70 18.09 -5.67
N LEU A 217 -17.60 18.34 -4.95
CA LEU A 217 -17.26 19.66 -4.46
C LEU A 217 -16.82 20.54 -5.64
N GLY A 218 -17.51 21.65 -5.86
CA GLY A 218 -17.25 22.55 -6.99
C GLY A 218 -17.98 22.24 -8.29
N LEU A 219 -18.63 21.06 -8.45
CA LEU A 219 -19.45 20.76 -9.64
C LEU A 219 -20.91 20.41 -9.34
N PHE A 220 -21.20 19.83 -8.18
CA PHE A 220 -22.52 19.25 -7.91
C PHE A 220 -23.14 19.66 -6.58
N LEU A 221 -22.34 19.79 -5.52
CA LEU A 221 -22.85 20.13 -4.19
C LEU A 221 -23.40 21.56 -4.16
N ARG A 222 -24.62 21.73 -3.66
CA ARG A 222 -25.32 23.01 -3.58
C ARG A 222 -25.83 23.24 -2.16
N ASP A 223 -25.88 24.50 -1.76
CA ASP A 223 -26.51 24.93 -0.52
C ASP A 223 -28.06 24.92 -0.64
N LYS A 224 -28.77 25.24 0.45
CA LYS A 224 -30.25 25.31 0.44
C LYS A 224 -30.82 26.36 -0.52
N SER A 225 -30.04 27.36 -0.94
CA SER A 225 -30.45 28.36 -1.94
C SER A 225 -30.26 27.86 -3.39
N GLY A 226 -29.61 26.71 -3.57
CA GLY A 226 -29.25 26.16 -4.88
C GLY A 226 -27.91 26.68 -5.42
N THR A 227 -27.18 27.46 -4.63
CA THR A 227 -25.88 28.02 -4.99
C THR A 227 -24.82 26.93 -4.86
N LEU A 228 -23.93 26.84 -5.84
CA LEU A 228 -22.86 25.85 -5.91
C LEU A 228 -21.85 26.10 -4.77
N ILE A 229 -21.56 25.04 -4.00
CA ILE A 229 -20.54 25.09 -2.96
C ILE A 229 -19.17 25.08 -3.62
N LYS A 230 -18.38 26.13 -3.36
CA LYS A 230 -17.06 26.33 -3.95
C LYS A 230 -16.00 25.50 -3.23
N ILE A 231 -14.99 25.06 -3.97
CA ILE A 231 -13.85 24.30 -3.45
C ILE A 231 -13.08 25.08 -2.37
N ASP A 232 -12.96 26.39 -2.57
CA ASP A 232 -12.21 27.30 -1.71
C ASP A 232 -13.10 28.05 -0.71
N ASP A 233 -14.32 27.59 -0.46
CA ASP A 233 -15.21 28.16 0.55
C ASP A 233 -14.56 28.10 1.95
N PRO A 234 -14.51 29.23 2.70
CA PRO A 234 -13.87 29.28 4.02
C PRO A 234 -14.46 28.30 5.04
N LYS A 235 -15.69 27.82 4.88
CA LYS A 235 -16.29 26.84 5.81
C LYS A 235 -15.54 25.50 5.82
N LEU A 236 -14.80 25.20 4.75
CA LEU A 236 -13.99 23.99 4.65
C LEU A 236 -12.61 24.13 5.30
N ASP A 237 -12.17 25.34 5.65
CA ASP A 237 -10.82 25.58 6.15
C ASP A 237 -10.54 24.82 7.47
N SER A 238 -11.56 24.64 8.31
CA SER A 238 -11.45 23.83 9.55
C SER A 238 -11.14 22.36 9.24
N VAL A 239 -11.73 21.79 8.19
CA VAL A 239 -11.53 20.40 7.75
C VAL A 239 -10.09 20.23 7.28
N TRP A 240 -9.63 21.09 6.38
CA TRP A 240 -8.28 21.04 5.84
C TRP A 240 -7.22 21.22 6.92
N ALA A 241 -7.41 22.17 7.83
CA ALA A 241 -6.51 22.40 8.94
C ALA A 241 -6.49 21.20 9.90
N GLN A 242 -7.64 20.55 10.14
CA GLN A 242 -7.72 19.38 11.00
C GLN A 242 -7.00 18.17 10.40
N CYS A 243 -7.09 17.96 9.08
CA CYS A 243 -6.30 16.96 8.37
C CYS A 243 -4.78 17.19 8.58
N GLY A 244 -4.31 18.43 8.42
CA GLY A 244 -2.90 18.79 8.64
C GLY A 244 -2.43 18.52 10.07
N LYS A 245 -3.22 18.89 11.09
CA LYS A 245 -2.91 18.63 12.50
C LYS A 245 -2.77 17.13 12.82
N LEU A 246 -3.58 16.29 12.19
CA LEU A 246 -3.58 14.85 12.38
C LEU A 246 -2.58 14.12 11.48
N GLY A 247 -1.92 14.82 10.55
CA GLY A 247 -1.05 14.20 9.56
C GLY A 247 -1.80 13.33 8.56
N MET A 248 -3.08 13.62 8.29
CA MET A 248 -3.91 12.94 7.30
C MET A 248 -3.78 13.65 5.94
N PRO A 249 -3.22 13.01 4.90
CA PRO A 249 -3.21 13.59 3.56
C PRO A 249 -4.62 13.69 2.99
N VAL A 250 -4.82 14.70 2.12
CA VAL A 250 -6.08 14.94 1.42
C VAL A 250 -5.92 14.60 -0.06
N SER A 251 -6.50 13.48 -0.49
CA SER A 251 -6.61 13.12 -1.91
C SER A 251 -7.81 13.84 -2.51
N ILE A 252 -7.58 14.84 -3.35
CA ILE A 252 -8.62 15.78 -3.78
C ILE A 252 -8.77 15.82 -5.30
N HIS A 253 -10.00 15.50 -5.74
CA HIS A 253 -10.43 15.55 -7.13
C HIS A 253 -11.34 16.76 -7.32
N VAL A 254 -10.93 17.73 -8.14
CA VAL A 254 -11.70 18.95 -8.45
C VAL A 254 -11.95 19.15 -9.93
N GLY A 255 -11.19 18.47 -10.80
CA GLY A 255 -11.25 18.66 -12.24
C GLY A 255 -11.04 17.36 -13.00
N ASP A 256 -11.78 17.25 -14.10
CA ASP A 256 -11.73 16.16 -15.07
C ASP A 256 -10.95 16.59 -16.33
N PRO A 257 -10.78 15.70 -17.33
CA PRO A 257 -10.06 16.04 -18.56
C PRO A 257 -10.61 17.30 -19.23
N ARG A 258 -9.74 18.10 -19.83
CA ARG A 258 -10.09 19.37 -20.51
C ARG A 258 -11.23 19.17 -21.52
N ALA A 259 -11.22 18.04 -22.21
CA ALA A 259 -12.22 17.64 -23.19
C ALA A 259 -13.66 17.59 -22.64
N PHE A 260 -13.85 17.44 -21.33
CA PHE A 260 -15.18 17.38 -20.71
C PHE A 260 -15.87 18.76 -20.67
N TRP A 261 -15.12 19.85 -20.88
CA TRP A 261 -15.64 21.21 -21.06
C TRP A 261 -15.78 21.61 -22.53
N LEU A 262 -15.32 20.79 -23.47
CA LEU A 262 -15.47 21.05 -24.91
C LEU A 262 -16.86 20.61 -25.40
N PRO A 263 -17.31 20.98 -26.62
CA PRO A 263 -18.63 20.59 -27.12
C PRO A 263 -18.94 19.10 -26.98
N TYR A 264 -20.20 18.78 -26.64
CA TYR A 264 -20.70 17.41 -26.51
C TYR A 264 -21.11 16.86 -27.88
N ASN A 265 -20.14 16.38 -28.64
CA ASN A 265 -20.35 15.79 -29.95
C ASN A 265 -19.24 14.78 -30.30
N ASP A 266 -19.38 14.14 -31.45
CA ASP A 266 -18.44 13.15 -31.98
C ASP A 266 -17.09 13.72 -32.45
N GLN A 267 -16.92 15.05 -32.45
CA GLN A 267 -15.62 15.71 -32.64
C GLN A 267 -14.83 15.85 -31.34
N ASN A 268 -15.43 15.54 -30.18
CA ASN A 268 -14.75 15.54 -28.89
C ASN A 268 -13.77 14.35 -28.80
N GLU A 269 -12.50 14.58 -28.47
CA GLU A 269 -11.48 13.51 -28.39
C GLU A 269 -11.81 12.43 -27.35
N ARG A 270 -12.66 12.75 -26.36
CA ARG A 270 -13.18 11.85 -25.33
C ARG A 270 -14.58 11.34 -25.62
N TRP A 271 -15.08 11.46 -26.86
CA TRP A 271 -16.48 11.14 -27.19
C TRP A 271 -16.90 9.72 -26.76
N THR A 272 -16.04 8.71 -26.93
CA THR A 272 -16.35 7.33 -26.53
C THR A 272 -16.63 7.22 -25.02
N GLU A 273 -15.93 7.99 -24.20
CA GLU A 273 -16.14 8.03 -22.76
C GLU A 273 -17.35 8.91 -22.39
N LEU A 274 -17.45 10.10 -22.97
CA LEU A 274 -18.51 11.05 -22.66
C LEU A 274 -19.90 10.57 -23.07
N LYS A 275 -20.03 9.82 -24.18
CA LYS A 275 -21.32 9.30 -24.63
C LYS A 275 -21.89 8.25 -23.65
N ASP A 276 -21.02 7.46 -23.02
CA ASP A 276 -21.38 6.45 -22.01
C ASP A 276 -21.56 7.13 -20.64
N HIS A 277 -20.89 8.26 -20.40
CA HIS A 277 -20.94 9.03 -19.15
C HIS A 277 -21.39 10.47 -19.36
N GLN A 278 -22.59 10.69 -19.89
CA GLN A 278 -23.09 12.05 -20.21
C GLN A 278 -23.02 13.03 -19.02
N SER A 279 -23.18 12.53 -17.79
CA SER A 279 -23.07 13.33 -16.56
C SER A 279 -21.68 13.93 -16.30
N TRP A 280 -20.66 13.49 -17.04
CA TRP A 280 -19.30 14.01 -16.97
C TRP A 280 -19.06 15.16 -17.95
N TRP A 281 -20.03 15.53 -18.78
CA TRP A 281 -19.92 16.70 -19.63
C TRP A 281 -20.25 17.99 -18.86
N PHE A 282 -19.29 18.90 -18.80
CA PHE A 282 -19.35 20.17 -18.07
C PHE A 282 -19.29 21.41 -18.97
N GLY A 283 -19.46 21.24 -20.29
CA GLY A 283 -19.37 22.33 -21.26
C GLY A 283 -20.56 23.30 -21.27
N ASP A 284 -21.54 23.17 -20.37
CA ASP A 284 -22.64 24.13 -20.20
C ASP A 284 -22.24 25.21 -19.16
N PRO A 285 -21.82 26.41 -19.61
CA PRO A 285 -21.35 27.47 -18.71
C PRO A 285 -22.46 28.07 -17.85
N SER A 286 -23.74 27.78 -18.15
CA SER A 286 -24.85 28.19 -17.29
C SER A 286 -25.01 27.29 -16.06
N LYS A 287 -24.41 26.09 -16.09
CA LYS A 287 -24.51 25.08 -15.03
C LYS A 287 -23.21 24.86 -14.29
N TYR A 288 -22.08 24.90 -14.99
CA TYR A 288 -20.78 24.53 -14.46
C TYR A 288 -19.76 25.66 -14.58
N PRO A 289 -18.87 25.81 -13.59
CA PRO A 289 -17.79 26.78 -13.68
C PRO A 289 -16.76 26.36 -14.75
N PRO A 290 -15.98 27.32 -15.27
CA PRO A 290 -14.82 27.02 -16.11
C PRO A 290 -13.83 26.10 -15.39
N ARG A 291 -13.24 25.14 -16.11
CA ARG A 291 -12.29 24.17 -15.54
C ARG A 291 -11.13 24.82 -14.77
N MET A 292 -10.56 25.90 -15.30
CA MET A 292 -9.43 26.58 -14.66
C MET A 292 -9.82 27.25 -13.33
N GLU A 293 -11.07 27.69 -13.17
CA GLU A 293 -11.55 28.27 -11.90
C GLU A 293 -11.50 27.22 -10.78
N LEU A 294 -11.79 25.95 -11.10
CA LEU A 294 -11.70 24.82 -10.15
C LEU A 294 -10.26 24.54 -9.72
N LEU A 295 -9.32 24.53 -10.68
CA LEU A 295 -7.90 24.30 -10.41
C LEU A 295 -7.30 25.44 -9.58
N GLU A 296 -7.65 26.68 -9.89
CA GLU A 296 -7.20 27.86 -9.14
C GLU A 296 -7.84 27.93 -7.75
N ALA A 297 -9.09 27.47 -7.58
CA ALA A 297 -9.71 27.34 -6.27
C ALA A 297 -8.94 26.35 -5.39
N LEU A 298 -8.57 25.19 -5.94
CA LEU A 298 -7.75 24.23 -5.22
C LEU A 298 -6.37 24.79 -4.87
N ASP A 299 -5.72 25.51 -5.79
CA ASP A 299 -4.43 26.17 -5.53
C ASP A 299 -4.52 27.19 -4.38
N ARG A 300 -5.63 27.92 -4.26
CA ARG A 300 -5.91 28.83 -3.12
C ARG A 300 -6.08 28.07 -1.81
N VAL A 301 -6.78 26.93 -1.82
CA VAL A 301 -6.90 26.06 -0.63
C VAL A 301 -5.52 25.58 -0.18
N MET A 302 -4.72 25.03 -1.09
CA MET A 302 -3.36 24.56 -0.77
C MET A 302 -2.47 25.68 -0.21
N ALA A 303 -2.61 26.90 -0.73
CA ALA A 303 -1.89 28.07 -0.23
C ALA A 303 -2.29 28.48 1.20
N ARG A 304 -3.59 28.37 1.56
CA ARG A 304 -4.08 28.66 2.91
C ARG A 304 -3.69 27.61 3.95
N HIS A 305 -3.41 26.38 3.51
CA HIS A 305 -3.18 25.22 4.38
C HIS A 305 -1.79 24.59 4.19
N PRO A 306 -0.68 25.33 4.44
CA PRO A 306 0.67 24.85 4.14
C PRO A 306 1.12 23.66 5.02
N GLN A 307 0.42 23.39 6.13
CA GLN A 307 0.68 22.24 7.02
C GLN A 307 -0.10 20.98 6.61
N THR A 308 -0.97 21.07 5.61
CA THR A 308 -1.75 19.95 5.10
C THR A 308 -1.19 19.50 3.77
N THR A 309 -0.85 18.22 3.67
CA THR A 309 -0.42 17.63 2.40
C THR A 309 -1.63 17.27 1.54
N PHE A 310 -1.66 17.79 0.32
CA PHE A 310 -2.70 17.48 -0.66
C PHE A 310 -2.12 16.60 -1.76
N VAL A 311 -2.81 15.51 -2.08
CA VAL A 311 -2.56 14.70 -3.27
C VAL A 311 -3.60 15.13 -4.32
N GLY A 312 -3.16 15.96 -5.26
CA GLY A 312 -3.94 16.29 -6.45
C GLY A 312 -4.04 15.06 -7.34
N VAL A 313 -5.14 14.34 -7.23
CA VAL A 313 -5.34 13.09 -7.97
C VAL A 313 -5.44 13.37 -9.48
N HIS A 314 -5.24 12.33 -10.30
CA HIS A 314 -5.32 12.41 -11.75
C HIS A 314 -4.31 13.42 -12.32
N PHE A 315 -3.05 13.30 -11.90
CA PHE A 315 -1.93 14.17 -12.26
C PHE A 315 -2.23 15.65 -12.01
N ALA A 316 -2.41 15.98 -10.73
CA ALA A 316 -2.70 17.33 -10.27
C ALA A 316 -4.02 17.91 -10.84
N ASN A 317 -4.98 17.06 -11.22
CA ASN A 317 -6.23 17.40 -11.90
C ASN A 317 -6.03 18.09 -13.28
N ASN A 318 -4.81 18.12 -13.83
CA ASN A 318 -4.52 18.85 -15.08
C ASN A 318 -3.54 18.10 -16.01
N PRO A 319 -3.87 16.86 -16.41
CA PRO A 319 -2.96 15.98 -17.15
C PRO A 319 -2.58 16.48 -18.55
N GLU A 320 -3.41 17.33 -19.18
CA GLU A 320 -3.16 17.88 -20.52
C GLU A 320 -2.12 19.02 -20.55
N ASP A 321 -1.79 19.62 -19.40
CA ASP A 321 -0.96 20.82 -19.30
C ASP A 321 0.23 20.60 -18.34
N LEU A 322 1.28 20.00 -18.88
CA LEU A 322 2.50 19.67 -18.14
C LEU A 322 3.20 20.91 -17.55
N GLU A 323 3.15 22.05 -18.25
CA GLU A 323 3.78 23.30 -17.78
C GLU A 323 3.05 23.84 -16.56
N TRP A 324 1.72 23.81 -16.56
CA TRP A 324 0.94 24.18 -15.40
C TRP A 324 1.21 23.25 -14.21
N VAL A 325 1.25 21.93 -14.42
CA VAL A 325 1.50 20.95 -13.35
C VAL A 325 2.89 21.16 -12.73
N ASP A 326 3.91 21.35 -13.58
CA ASP A 326 5.28 21.65 -13.15
C ASP A 326 5.34 22.93 -12.29
N ALA A 327 4.67 24.00 -12.74
CA ALA A 327 4.61 25.26 -12.01
C ALA A 327 3.81 25.14 -10.70
N ALA A 328 2.71 24.39 -10.67
CA ALA A 328 1.89 24.17 -9.49
C ALA A 328 2.66 23.38 -8.42
N LEU A 329 3.29 22.26 -8.80
CA LEU A 329 4.17 21.50 -7.92
C LEU A 329 5.31 22.39 -7.41
N THR A 330 5.98 23.15 -8.27
CA THR A 330 7.06 24.05 -7.82
C THR A 330 6.58 25.09 -6.81
N ARG A 331 5.42 25.68 -7.03
CA ARG A 331 4.84 26.73 -6.18
C ARG A 331 4.28 26.20 -4.84
N ARG A 332 3.85 24.94 -4.79
CA ARG A 332 3.14 24.34 -3.63
C ARG A 332 3.95 23.17 -3.04
N PRO A 333 4.80 23.39 -2.01
CA PRO A 333 5.60 22.32 -1.41
C PRO A 333 4.75 21.26 -0.70
N ASN A 334 3.51 21.60 -0.30
CA ASN A 334 2.53 20.69 0.29
C ASN A 334 1.63 19.99 -0.74
N MET A 335 1.91 20.14 -2.03
CA MET A 335 1.19 19.44 -3.10
C MET A 335 2.02 18.24 -3.60
N MET A 336 1.33 17.11 -3.74
CA MET A 336 1.76 15.92 -4.46
C MET A 336 0.78 15.62 -5.59
N ALA A 337 1.18 14.80 -6.56
CA ALA A 337 0.32 14.36 -7.65
C ALA A 337 0.37 12.84 -7.79
N ASP A 338 -0.79 12.22 -8.03
CA ASP A 338 -0.86 10.79 -8.38
C ASP A 338 -0.99 10.61 -9.90
N MET A 339 -0.81 9.37 -10.38
CA MET A 339 -0.92 9.03 -11.81
C MET A 339 -2.25 8.39 -12.20
N ALA A 340 -3.22 8.38 -11.28
CA ALA A 340 -4.43 7.56 -11.35
C ALA A 340 -5.23 7.89 -12.62
N ALA A 341 -5.55 6.88 -13.43
CA ALA A 341 -6.30 7.00 -14.69
C ALA A 341 -5.73 7.98 -15.74
N ARG A 342 -4.50 8.51 -15.58
CA ARG A 342 -3.95 9.56 -16.46
C ARG A 342 -2.69 9.20 -17.22
N ILE A 343 -2.16 8.00 -17.06
CA ILE A 343 -1.08 7.50 -17.95
C ILE A 343 -1.48 7.61 -19.44
N PRO A 344 -2.71 7.30 -19.88
CA PRO A 344 -3.08 7.48 -21.29
C PRO A 344 -2.95 8.92 -21.78
N GLU A 345 -3.32 9.90 -20.95
CA GLU A 345 -3.24 11.32 -21.29
C GLU A 345 -1.79 11.79 -21.26
N VAL A 346 -1.09 11.59 -20.14
CA VAL A 346 0.31 12.02 -19.98
C VAL A 346 1.23 11.32 -20.99
N GLY A 347 0.98 10.06 -21.31
CA GLY A 347 1.79 9.25 -22.22
C GLY A 347 1.71 9.65 -23.69
N ARG A 348 0.78 10.53 -24.08
CA ARG A 348 0.69 11.06 -25.47
C ARG A 348 1.55 12.31 -25.69
N HIS A 349 2.10 12.87 -24.62
CA HIS A 349 3.06 13.98 -24.71
C HIS A 349 4.44 13.50 -25.14
N ASP A 350 5.34 14.45 -25.42
CA ASP A 350 6.76 14.18 -25.63
C ASP A 350 7.35 13.43 -24.42
N PRO A 351 7.82 12.18 -24.59
CA PRO A 351 8.29 11.36 -23.49
C PRO A 351 9.51 11.95 -22.78
N ALA A 352 10.35 12.73 -23.47
CA ALA A 352 11.49 13.41 -22.83
C ALA A 352 11.01 14.48 -21.85
N LYS A 353 10.02 15.29 -22.22
CA LYS A 353 9.43 16.31 -21.35
C LYS A 353 8.75 15.70 -20.13
N VAL A 354 8.03 14.59 -20.32
CA VAL A 354 7.38 13.86 -19.22
C VAL A 354 8.43 13.29 -18.27
N ARG A 355 9.47 12.63 -18.80
CA ARG A 355 10.59 12.10 -18.03
C ARG A 355 11.25 13.19 -17.19
N ASP A 356 11.52 14.35 -17.77
CA ASP A 356 12.14 15.49 -17.08
C ASP A 356 11.27 16.03 -15.94
N LEU A 357 9.96 16.18 -16.16
CA LEU A 357 9.01 16.63 -15.13
C LEU A 357 8.95 15.64 -13.98
N LEU A 358 8.75 14.34 -14.27
CA LEU A 358 8.65 13.30 -13.24
C LEU A 358 9.97 13.17 -12.46
N THR A 359 11.12 13.30 -13.13
CA THR A 359 12.45 13.27 -12.47
C THR A 359 12.65 14.49 -11.57
N ARG A 360 12.23 15.68 -12.02
CA ARG A 360 12.32 16.93 -11.24
C ARG A 360 11.46 16.91 -9.99
N HIS A 361 10.26 16.34 -10.09
CA HIS A 361 9.29 16.25 -8.98
C HIS A 361 9.21 14.86 -8.35
N GLN A 362 10.23 14.02 -8.54
CA GLN A 362 10.22 12.60 -8.19
C GLN A 362 9.81 12.26 -6.75
N ASP A 363 10.04 13.17 -5.79
CA ASP A 363 9.67 12.96 -4.38
C ASP A 363 8.19 13.31 -4.07
N ARG A 364 7.42 13.71 -5.09
CA ARG A 364 6.04 14.19 -4.98
C ARG A 364 5.08 13.61 -6.02
N ILE A 365 5.55 12.65 -6.81
CA ILE A 365 4.71 11.86 -7.73
C ILE A 365 4.45 10.49 -7.12
N LEU A 366 3.20 10.03 -7.18
CA LEU A 366 2.74 8.80 -6.54
C LEU A 366 2.17 7.83 -7.57
N PHE A 367 2.56 6.57 -7.47
CA PHE A 367 1.93 5.49 -8.23
C PHE A 367 0.51 5.28 -7.76
N ALA A 368 -0.40 5.28 -8.73
CA ALA A 368 -1.83 5.20 -8.50
C ALA A 368 -2.49 4.83 -9.81
N THR A 369 -3.54 4.01 -9.77
CA THR A 369 -4.14 3.49 -11.01
C THR A 369 -5.60 3.91 -11.23
N ASP A 370 -6.32 4.21 -10.15
CA ASP A 370 -7.79 4.27 -10.13
C ASP A 370 -8.42 2.92 -10.52
N PHE A 371 -7.80 1.83 -10.07
CA PHE A 371 -8.33 0.48 -10.23
C PHE A 371 -9.54 0.26 -9.33
N MET A 372 -10.63 -0.27 -9.89
CA MET A 372 -11.89 -0.40 -9.17
C MET A 372 -12.47 -1.81 -9.28
N VAL A 373 -12.99 -2.30 -8.15
CA VAL A 373 -13.66 -3.60 -8.06
C VAL A 373 -15.07 -3.39 -7.50
N TYR A 374 -16.02 -3.19 -8.42
CA TYR A 374 -17.46 -3.08 -8.16
C TYR A 374 -18.19 -4.26 -8.77
N GLY A 375 -19.47 -4.10 -9.15
CA GLY A 375 -20.23 -5.04 -9.98
C GLY A 375 -19.44 -5.59 -11.18
N LYS A 376 -18.55 -4.76 -11.75
CA LYS A 376 -17.54 -5.10 -12.74
C LYS A 376 -16.18 -4.48 -12.38
N LEU A 377 -15.12 -4.89 -13.08
CA LEU A 377 -13.82 -4.23 -13.01
C LEU A 377 -13.85 -2.91 -13.80
N ILE A 378 -13.15 -1.89 -13.29
CA ILE A 378 -12.86 -0.65 -14.00
C ILE A 378 -11.35 -0.42 -13.94
N LEU A 379 -10.74 -0.21 -15.09
CA LEU A 379 -9.28 -0.14 -15.26
C LEU A 379 -8.86 1.31 -15.54
N GLY A 380 -9.02 2.18 -14.53
CA GLY A 380 -8.82 3.62 -14.62
C GLY A 380 -10.02 4.40 -15.17
N SER A 381 -10.70 3.84 -16.17
CA SER A 381 -12.02 4.27 -16.67
C SER A 381 -12.71 3.07 -17.32
N GLY A 382 -14.01 3.15 -17.59
CA GLY A 382 -14.74 2.06 -18.21
C GLY A 382 -16.07 2.49 -18.79
N GLY A 383 -16.40 1.99 -19.98
CA GLY A 383 -17.68 2.22 -20.66
C GLY A 383 -18.75 1.24 -20.21
N ASP A 384 -19.98 1.43 -20.66
CA ASP A 384 -21.11 0.59 -20.25
C ASP A 384 -20.92 -0.86 -20.70
N ALA A 385 -20.46 -1.03 -21.95
CA ALA A 385 -20.23 -2.33 -22.57
C ALA A 385 -18.97 -3.06 -22.07
N ASP A 386 -18.04 -2.35 -21.42
CA ASP A 386 -16.77 -2.93 -20.98
C ASP A 386 -16.99 -3.95 -19.85
N GLN A 387 -16.38 -5.12 -20.01
CA GLN A 387 -16.39 -6.21 -19.02
C GLN A 387 -14.98 -6.82 -18.86
N PRO A 388 -14.03 -6.10 -18.25
CA PRO A 388 -12.65 -6.59 -18.12
C PRO A 388 -12.57 -7.84 -17.24
N THR A 389 -11.71 -8.77 -17.64
CA THR A 389 -11.35 -9.96 -16.86
C THR A 389 -10.25 -9.65 -15.85
N ASP A 390 -9.98 -10.58 -14.93
CA ASP A 390 -8.87 -10.46 -13.99
C ASP A 390 -7.52 -10.41 -14.72
N GLN A 391 -7.39 -11.15 -15.83
CA GLN A 391 -6.19 -11.12 -16.67
C GLN A 391 -6.02 -9.79 -17.40
N ASP A 392 -7.12 -9.14 -17.80
CA ASP A 392 -7.07 -7.77 -18.35
C ASP A 392 -6.59 -6.78 -17.29
N ALA A 393 -7.01 -6.95 -16.04
CA ALA A 393 -6.53 -6.14 -14.93
C ALA A 393 -5.02 -6.33 -14.66
N VAL A 394 -4.52 -7.57 -14.69
CA VAL A 394 -3.07 -7.84 -14.60
C VAL A 394 -2.34 -7.21 -15.78
N THR A 395 -2.89 -7.31 -16.99
CA THR A 395 -2.33 -6.68 -18.21
C THR A 395 -2.31 -5.15 -18.09
N PHE A 396 -3.32 -4.56 -17.47
CA PHE A 396 -3.39 -3.13 -17.19
C PHE A 396 -2.21 -2.68 -16.30
N TYR A 397 -1.91 -3.38 -15.20
CA TYR A 397 -0.73 -3.09 -14.38
C TYR A 397 0.58 -3.29 -15.15
N ASN A 398 0.70 -4.36 -15.95
CA ASN A 398 1.89 -4.62 -16.76
C ASN A 398 2.15 -3.50 -17.78
N LYS A 399 1.09 -2.91 -18.34
CA LYS A 399 1.21 -1.73 -19.21
C LYS A 399 1.66 -0.49 -18.43
N CYS A 400 1.26 -0.32 -17.16
CA CYS A 400 1.80 0.74 -16.30
C CYS A 400 3.32 0.57 -16.11
N TRP A 401 3.79 -0.64 -15.79
CA TRP A 401 5.23 -0.95 -15.68
C TRP A 401 5.98 -0.63 -16.96
N ARG A 402 5.45 -1.12 -18.09
CA ARG A 402 5.99 -0.84 -19.43
C ARG A 402 6.13 0.65 -19.69
N TRP A 403 5.15 1.45 -19.28
CA TRP A 403 5.18 2.89 -19.50
C TRP A 403 6.28 3.59 -18.71
N PHE A 404 6.47 3.24 -17.43
CA PHE A 404 7.51 3.85 -16.61
C PHE A 404 8.92 3.37 -16.99
N GLU A 405 9.10 2.08 -17.27
CA GLU A 405 10.41 1.42 -17.21
C GLU A 405 11.05 1.15 -18.59
N THR A 406 10.35 1.39 -19.70
CA THR A 406 10.90 1.11 -21.03
C THR A 406 11.01 2.37 -21.89
N ALA A 407 11.73 2.26 -23.00
CA ALA A 407 11.82 3.29 -24.03
C ALA A 407 10.83 3.07 -25.19
N ASP A 408 9.82 2.20 -25.01
CA ASP A 408 8.86 1.87 -26.07
C ASP A 408 8.09 3.09 -26.58
N ARG A 409 7.78 3.10 -27.87
CA ARG A 409 7.10 4.19 -28.57
C ARG A 409 5.81 3.70 -29.22
N ASP A 410 4.87 4.62 -29.34
CA ASP A 410 3.68 4.50 -30.18
C ASP A 410 2.87 3.20 -30.00
N TRP A 411 2.57 2.85 -28.75
CA TRP A 411 1.83 1.64 -28.42
C TRP A 411 0.46 1.93 -27.78
N PRO A 412 -0.52 1.00 -27.87
CA PRO A 412 -1.86 1.23 -27.33
C PRO A 412 -1.91 1.27 -25.80
N HIS A 413 -2.44 2.36 -25.24
CA HIS A 413 -2.55 2.54 -23.80
C HIS A 413 -3.48 1.51 -23.11
N MET A 414 -3.49 1.52 -21.78
CA MET A 414 -4.17 0.53 -20.95
C MET A 414 -5.68 0.75 -20.78
N THR A 415 -6.21 1.93 -21.12
CA THR A 415 -7.63 2.26 -20.93
C THR A 415 -8.30 2.76 -22.23
N PRO A 416 -8.63 1.91 -23.20
CA PRO A 416 -9.03 2.32 -24.57
C PRO A 416 -10.21 3.30 -24.67
N ILE A 417 -11.16 3.26 -23.72
CA ILE A 417 -12.30 4.20 -23.76
C ILE A 417 -11.89 5.67 -23.67
N GLN A 418 -10.73 5.93 -23.07
CA GLN A 418 -10.18 7.25 -22.90
C GLN A 418 -9.78 7.92 -24.22
N GLY A 419 -9.59 7.19 -25.29
CA GLY A 419 -9.10 7.77 -26.53
C GLY A 419 -8.50 6.73 -27.46
N ASN A 420 -8.43 7.07 -28.74
CA ASN A 420 -7.86 6.18 -29.77
C ASN A 420 -6.44 6.62 -30.20
N TRP A 421 -5.65 7.13 -29.26
CA TRP A 421 -4.26 7.50 -29.51
C TRP A 421 -3.29 6.46 -28.92
N THR A 422 -2.07 6.47 -29.45
CA THR A 422 -0.96 5.71 -28.89
C THR A 422 -0.23 6.53 -27.83
N ILE A 423 0.52 5.85 -26.97
CA ILE A 423 1.39 6.47 -25.96
C ILE A 423 2.84 6.00 -26.13
N SER A 424 3.76 6.77 -25.58
CA SER A 424 5.18 6.45 -25.50
C SER A 424 5.62 6.33 -24.04
N SER A 425 6.41 5.31 -23.72
CA SER A 425 7.00 5.06 -22.40
C SER A 425 8.09 6.10 -22.07
N ILE A 426 8.55 6.22 -20.84
CA ILE A 426 9.43 7.33 -20.42
C ILE A 426 10.81 6.90 -19.91
N ASP A 427 11.04 5.59 -19.78
CA ASP A 427 12.33 4.99 -19.42
C ASP A 427 12.93 5.58 -18.13
N LEU A 428 12.10 5.82 -17.11
CA LEU A 428 12.56 6.44 -15.87
C LEU A 428 13.68 5.62 -15.21
N PRO A 429 14.71 6.29 -14.64
CA PRO A 429 15.71 5.62 -13.82
C PRO A 429 15.05 4.86 -12.67
N HIS A 430 15.59 3.69 -12.32
CA HIS A 430 14.99 2.83 -11.30
C HIS A 430 14.89 3.53 -9.94
N GLU A 431 15.84 4.39 -9.57
CA GLU A 431 15.77 5.19 -8.35
C GLU A 431 14.56 6.14 -8.33
N VAL A 432 14.13 6.63 -9.50
CA VAL A 432 12.92 7.47 -9.63
C VAL A 432 11.68 6.59 -9.58
N CYS A 433 11.66 5.47 -10.33
CA CYS A 433 10.55 4.50 -10.29
C CYS A 433 10.27 4.02 -8.87
N ARG A 434 11.31 3.69 -8.10
CA ARG A 434 11.19 3.24 -6.71
C ARG A 434 10.45 4.24 -5.82
N LYS A 435 10.77 5.54 -5.98
CA LYS A 435 10.11 6.62 -5.25
C LYS A 435 8.63 6.70 -5.59
N ILE A 436 8.33 6.70 -6.87
CA ILE A 436 6.95 6.77 -7.39
C ILE A 436 6.16 5.54 -6.94
N TYR A 437 6.73 4.34 -7.05
CA TYR A 437 6.06 3.09 -6.73
C TYR A 437 5.79 2.87 -5.24
N PHE A 438 6.69 3.29 -4.34
CA PHE A 438 6.43 3.07 -2.92
C PHE A 438 7.16 3.97 -1.92
N ASP A 439 8.36 4.53 -2.18
CA ASP A 439 9.04 5.31 -1.12
C ASP A 439 8.25 6.58 -0.75
N ASN A 440 7.66 7.26 -1.73
CA ASN A 440 6.83 8.46 -1.49
C ASN A 440 5.57 8.11 -0.70
N ALA A 441 4.86 7.05 -1.10
CA ALA A 441 3.67 6.58 -0.42
C ALA A 441 3.98 6.13 1.02
N ARG A 442 5.09 5.42 1.24
CA ARG A 442 5.54 4.99 2.56
C ARG A 442 5.82 6.18 3.47
N LYS A 443 6.50 7.21 2.97
CA LYS A 443 6.75 8.44 3.74
C LYS A 443 5.45 9.19 4.03
N LEU A 444 4.57 9.34 3.04
CA LEU A 444 3.29 10.02 3.17
C LEU A 444 2.40 9.37 4.24
N LEU A 445 2.41 8.04 4.31
CA LEU A 445 1.50 7.23 5.12
C LEU A 445 2.19 6.57 6.32
N ALA A 446 3.42 6.96 6.66
CA ALA A 446 4.27 6.25 7.64
C ALA A 446 3.60 6.03 9.01
N ARG A 447 2.70 6.93 9.42
CA ARG A 447 1.96 6.85 10.69
C ARG A 447 0.85 5.79 10.66
N SER A 448 0.31 5.50 9.47
CA SER A 448 -0.93 4.75 9.29
C SER A 448 -0.77 3.45 8.50
N LEU A 449 0.44 3.17 7.99
CA LEU A 449 0.75 1.88 7.39
C LEU A 449 0.58 0.75 8.42
N PRO A 450 0.09 -0.44 7.98
CA PRO A 450 0.16 -1.64 8.80
C PRO A 450 1.60 -1.90 9.24
N LEU A 451 1.75 -2.41 10.47
CA LEU A 451 3.07 -2.78 10.97
C LEU A 451 3.61 -3.94 10.14
N PRO A 452 4.88 -3.87 9.69
CA PRO A 452 5.43 -4.85 8.77
C PRO A 452 5.66 -6.18 9.50
N VAL A 453 5.66 -7.26 8.71
CA VAL A 453 5.85 -8.64 9.17
C VAL A 453 7.11 -9.20 8.54
N VAL A 454 7.97 -9.84 9.34
CA VAL A 454 9.03 -10.74 8.88
C VAL A 454 8.64 -12.16 9.27
N GLN A 455 8.88 -13.12 8.39
CA GLN A 455 8.62 -14.53 8.67
C GLN A 455 9.95 -15.23 8.98
N ALA A 456 10.00 -15.87 10.15
CA ALA A 456 11.04 -16.81 10.53
C ALA A 456 10.64 -18.21 10.07
N ARG A 457 11.43 -18.81 9.18
CA ARG A 457 11.13 -20.16 8.65
C ARG A 457 11.80 -21.26 9.45
N ARG A 458 11.12 -22.38 9.66
CA ARG A 458 11.62 -23.48 10.48
C ARG A 458 12.77 -24.22 9.80
N LEU A 459 13.74 -24.62 10.61
CA LEU A 459 14.90 -25.41 10.23
C LEU A 459 14.72 -26.86 10.62
N SER A 460 15.21 -27.75 9.75
CA SER A 460 15.28 -29.18 10.04
C SER A 460 16.54 -29.57 10.83
N ARG A 461 17.56 -28.71 10.83
CA ARG A 461 18.83 -28.90 11.52
C ARG A 461 19.42 -27.57 11.96
N ASP A 462 20.04 -27.57 13.13
CA ASP A 462 20.83 -26.44 13.62
C ASP A 462 22.19 -26.36 12.91
N PHE A 463 22.73 -25.15 12.81
CA PHE A 463 24.08 -24.87 12.34
C PHE A 463 24.76 -23.82 13.23
N VAL A 464 26.09 -23.74 13.12
CA VAL A 464 26.90 -22.75 13.85
C VAL A 464 27.09 -21.56 12.91
N PRO A 465 26.82 -20.32 13.35
CA PRO A 465 27.05 -19.14 12.54
C PRO A 465 28.50 -19.04 12.04
N ASP A 466 28.68 -18.75 10.76
CA ASP A 466 29.99 -18.48 10.14
C ASP A 466 30.05 -17.10 9.45
N GLY A 467 28.91 -16.44 9.28
CA GLY A 467 28.81 -15.09 8.70
C GLY A 467 28.88 -15.06 7.17
N ILE A 468 28.97 -16.22 6.50
CA ILE A 468 29.07 -16.35 5.05
C ILE A 468 27.68 -16.37 4.41
N LEU A 469 26.67 -16.90 5.12
CA LEU A 469 25.27 -17.03 4.66
C LEU A 469 25.13 -17.92 3.42
N ASN A 470 25.84 -19.05 3.38
CA ASN A 470 25.81 -19.98 2.25
C ASN A 470 24.81 -21.14 2.43
N GLU A 471 24.13 -21.18 3.57
CA GLU A 471 23.08 -22.14 3.90
C GLU A 471 21.91 -21.95 2.94
N PRO A 472 21.45 -23.01 2.24
CA PRO A 472 20.37 -22.91 1.27
C PRO A 472 19.04 -22.44 1.90
N GLU A 473 18.87 -22.60 3.22
CA GLU A 473 17.71 -22.15 3.98
C GLU A 473 17.57 -20.62 3.98
N TRP A 474 18.68 -19.86 3.95
CA TRP A 474 18.63 -18.40 3.84
C TRP A 474 18.02 -17.93 2.52
N ALA A 475 18.33 -18.61 1.41
CA ALA A 475 17.81 -18.27 0.09
C ALA A 475 16.29 -18.49 -0.04
N GLN A 476 15.70 -19.28 0.87
CA GLN A 476 14.26 -19.58 0.88
C GLN A 476 13.43 -18.59 1.71
N CYS A 477 14.08 -17.65 2.40
CA CYS A 477 13.40 -16.65 3.23
C CYS A 477 13.21 -15.34 2.47
N GLN A 478 12.00 -14.79 2.54
CA GLN A 478 11.76 -13.43 2.08
C GLN A 478 12.45 -12.44 3.03
N PRO A 479 13.33 -11.56 2.54
CA PRO A 479 14.03 -10.63 3.41
C PRO A 479 13.10 -9.50 3.87
N ALA A 480 13.18 -9.16 5.16
CA ALA A 480 12.84 -7.83 5.63
C ALA A 480 13.95 -6.85 5.19
N ARG A 481 13.61 -5.59 4.89
CA ARG A 481 14.60 -4.61 4.41
C ARG A 481 14.64 -3.37 5.29
N LEU A 482 15.81 -3.08 5.83
CA LEU A 482 16.06 -1.83 6.55
C LEU A 482 16.55 -0.80 5.54
N GLU A 483 15.66 0.09 5.17
CA GLU A 483 15.89 1.11 4.13
C GLU A 483 15.37 2.48 4.53
N TYR A 484 14.62 2.58 5.63
CA TYR A 484 13.91 3.80 6.03
C TYR A 484 14.48 4.31 7.34
N GLN A 485 14.83 5.61 7.36
CA GLN A 485 15.21 6.31 8.58
C GLN A 485 14.10 6.16 9.63
N SER A 486 14.47 5.70 10.81
CA SER A 486 13.53 5.37 11.88
C SER A 486 12.68 6.58 12.29
N HIS A 487 13.28 7.76 12.36
CA HIS A 487 12.64 8.97 12.87
C HIS A 487 11.69 9.68 11.88
N ASN A 488 11.78 9.43 10.57
CA ASN A 488 10.98 10.15 9.57
C ASN A 488 10.59 9.35 8.31
N SER A 489 10.91 8.06 8.26
CA SER A 489 10.63 7.16 7.14
C SER A 489 11.21 7.60 5.78
N SER A 490 12.25 8.44 5.77
CA SER A 490 12.96 8.76 4.52
C SER A 490 13.84 7.60 4.07
N ALA A 491 13.81 7.28 2.77
CA ALA A 491 14.49 6.12 2.21
C ALA A 491 16.00 6.35 1.99
N LYS A 492 16.79 5.30 2.19
CA LYS A 492 18.24 5.19 1.95
C LYS A 492 18.55 3.87 1.21
N PRO A 493 18.10 3.71 -0.05
CA PRO A 493 18.16 2.42 -0.76
C PRO A 493 19.58 1.89 -0.98
N HIS A 494 20.60 2.76 -1.06
CA HIS A 494 22.01 2.33 -1.16
C HIS A 494 22.53 1.61 0.10
N LEU A 495 21.85 1.78 1.24
CA LEU A 495 22.11 1.07 2.50
C LEU A 495 21.08 -0.04 2.75
N SER A 496 20.29 -0.45 1.74
CA SER A 496 19.29 -1.52 1.89
C SER A 496 19.93 -2.74 2.52
N THR A 497 19.49 -3.05 3.74
CA THR A 497 20.03 -4.13 4.55
C THR A 497 18.97 -5.21 4.67
N PRO A 498 19.08 -6.30 3.89
CA PRO A 498 18.27 -7.49 4.07
C PRO A 498 18.49 -8.08 5.46
N VAL A 499 17.38 -8.42 6.12
CA VAL A 499 17.32 -9.23 7.33
C VAL A 499 16.48 -10.44 7.05
N ARG A 500 17.00 -11.61 7.37
CA ARG A 500 16.26 -12.87 7.29
C ARG A 500 16.21 -13.51 8.65
N ALA A 501 15.12 -14.24 8.89
CA ALA A 501 14.91 -14.96 10.12
C ALA A 501 14.66 -16.44 9.80
N LEU A 502 15.27 -17.30 10.60
CA LEU A 502 15.07 -18.74 10.62
C LEU A 502 14.84 -19.16 12.07
N TRP A 503 14.26 -20.31 12.33
CA TRP A 503 14.11 -20.80 13.70
C TRP A 503 14.18 -22.33 13.77
N SER A 504 14.63 -22.85 14.91
CA SER A 504 14.64 -24.29 15.20
C SER A 504 14.03 -24.55 16.57
N ASP A 505 14.03 -25.81 16.99
CA ASP A 505 13.60 -26.18 18.34
C ASP A 505 14.50 -25.59 19.44
N GLN A 506 15.67 -25.05 19.09
CA GLN A 506 16.65 -24.53 20.07
C GLN A 506 16.95 -23.04 19.92
N TYR A 507 16.90 -22.50 18.69
CA TYR A 507 17.37 -21.13 18.42
C TYR A 507 16.47 -20.34 17.49
N LEU A 508 16.45 -19.03 17.69
CA LEU A 508 16.17 -18.06 16.64
C LEU A 508 17.47 -17.77 15.88
N TYR A 509 17.41 -17.75 14.56
CA TYR A 509 18.52 -17.35 13.71
C TYR A 509 18.19 -16.05 13.00
N LEU A 510 19.17 -15.14 12.95
CA LEU A 510 19.07 -13.89 12.21
C LEU A 510 20.30 -13.72 11.32
N SER A 511 20.09 -13.15 10.14
CA SER A 511 21.19 -12.69 9.29
C SER A 511 20.96 -11.26 8.83
N TYR A 512 22.05 -10.51 8.70
CA TYR A 512 22.07 -9.16 8.14
C TYR A 512 23.09 -9.10 7.00
N GLU A 513 22.72 -8.47 5.89
CA GLU A 513 23.65 -8.11 4.83
C GLU A 513 23.69 -6.59 4.69
N SER A 514 24.76 -5.95 5.16
CA SER A 514 24.82 -4.49 5.37
C SER A 514 25.79 -3.82 4.39
N PRO A 515 25.31 -3.25 3.27
CA PRO A 515 26.19 -2.52 2.34
C PRO A 515 26.66 -1.22 2.94
N TYR A 516 27.94 -0.86 2.84
CA TYR A 516 28.51 0.32 3.47
C TYR A 516 29.30 1.20 2.49
N SER A 517 29.35 2.50 2.73
CA SER A 517 30.25 3.41 2.01
C SER A 517 31.63 3.42 2.64
N GLN A 518 31.66 3.55 3.97
CA GLN A 518 32.86 3.50 4.80
C GLN A 518 32.47 2.96 6.18
N LEU A 519 33.25 2.01 6.70
CA LEU A 519 33.02 1.48 8.04
C LEU A 519 33.52 2.46 9.12
N SER A 520 32.67 2.72 10.11
CA SER A 520 33.05 3.36 11.36
C SER A 520 32.99 2.32 12.47
N VAL A 521 34.12 2.04 13.11
CA VAL A 521 34.26 0.96 14.10
C VAL A 521 35.11 1.40 15.28
N PHE A 522 34.95 0.72 16.42
CA PHE A 522 35.89 0.85 17.52
C PHE A 522 37.22 0.17 17.18
N SER A 523 38.34 0.80 17.55
CA SER A 523 39.68 0.26 17.32
C SER A 523 40.58 0.54 18.53
N PRO A 524 41.24 -0.49 19.10
CA PRO A 524 41.15 -1.91 18.73
C PRO A 524 39.80 -2.55 19.12
N PRO A 525 39.36 -3.63 18.44
CA PRO A 525 38.21 -4.41 18.89
C PRO A 525 38.52 -5.13 20.21
N GLN A 526 37.48 -5.47 20.97
CA GLN A 526 37.61 -6.23 22.22
C GLN A 526 36.71 -7.48 22.20
N SER A 527 37.03 -8.49 23.02
CA SER A 527 36.24 -9.72 23.12
C SER A 527 35.07 -9.64 24.10
N ALA A 528 35.14 -8.73 25.09
CA ALA A 528 34.06 -8.50 26.03
C ALA A 528 32.97 -7.63 25.40
N GLU A 529 31.74 -7.76 25.86
CA GLU A 529 30.64 -6.91 25.38
C GLU A 529 30.95 -5.42 25.52
N ARG A 530 30.48 -4.64 24.55
CA ARG A 530 30.75 -3.20 24.48
C ARG A 530 29.45 -2.42 24.62
N VAL A 531 29.27 -1.75 25.75
CA VAL A 531 28.23 -0.72 25.89
C VAL A 531 28.57 0.47 24.99
N GLY A 532 27.59 0.94 24.20
CA GLY A 532 27.77 2.05 23.27
C GLY A 532 28.11 1.65 21.83
N LEU A 533 27.84 0.40 21.42
CA LEU A 533 28.09 -0.04 20.04
C LEU A 533 27.35 0.83 19.01
N TRP A 534 26.14 1.30 19.33
CA TRP A 534 25.36 2.28 18.57
C TRP A 534 26.03 3.63 18.24
N ASP A 535 27.18 3.97 18.84
CA ASP A 535 27.94 5.17 18.47
C ASP A 535 28.69 5.02 17.13
N ASN A 536 28.79 3.79 16.61
CA ASN A 536 29.45 3.40 15.37
C ASN A 536 28.51 2.58 14.47
N ASP A 537 29.04 1.93 13.43
CA ASP A 537 28.23 1.07 12.57
C ASP A 537 27.84 -0.20 13.34
N VAL A 538 26.54 -0.47 13.39
CA VAL A 538 25.97 -1.60 14.13
C VAL A 538 24.64 -1.99 13.52
N VAL A 539 24.27 -3.27 13.64
CA VAL A 539 22.89 -3.74 13.43
C VAL A 539 22.33 -4.27 14.73
N GLU A 540 21.03 -4.10 14.90
CA GLU A 540 20.37 -4.40 16.18
C GLU A 540 19.08 -5.18 15.99
N ALA A 541 18.76 -6.08 16.93
CA ALA A 541 17.49 -6.80 17.00
C ALA A 541 16.82 -6.57 18.35
N PHE A 542 15.53 -6.21 18.32
CA PHE A 542 14.71 -5.95 19.50
C PHE A 542 13.55 -6.93 19.47
N ILE A 543 13.43 -7.80 20.48
CA ILE A 543 12.49 -8.93 20.46
C ILE A 543 11.68 -8.97 21.76
N ALA A 544 10.40 -8.63 21.66
CA ALA A 544 9.42 -8.77 22.72
C ALA A 544 8.70 -10.12 22.57
N SER A 545 9.21 -11.15 23.26
CA SER A 545 8.60 -12.49 23.30
C SER A 545 7.39 -12.58 24.22
N ASP A 546 7.24 -11.64 25.17
CA ASP A 546 6.04 -11.50 26.00
C ASP A 546 5.03 -10.55 25.33
N HIS A 547 3.98 -11.14 24.75
CA HIS A 547 2.90 -10.41 24.06
C HIS A 547 2.06 -9.53 24.99
N GLU A 548 1.96 -9.90 26.27
CA GLU A 548 1.19 -9.13 27.24
C GLU A 548 1.95 -7.89 27.69
N HIS A 549 3.30 -7.94 27.63
CA HIS A 549 4.18 -6.87 28.10
C HIS A 549 5.22 -6.48 27.03
N PRO A 550 4.81 -5.88 25.89
CA PRO A 550 5.73 -5.52 24.80
C PRO A 550 6.76 -4.45 25.18
N ASN A 551 6.60 -3.79 26.33
CA ASN A 551 7.62 -2.91 26.91
C ASN A 551 8.81 -3.67 27.53
N ARG A 552 8.70 -5.00 27.66
CA ARG A 552 9.77 -5.90 28.05
C ARG A 552 10.25 -6.68 26.83
N TYR A 553 11.52 -6.56 26.51
CA TYR A 553 12.14 -7.20 25.35
C TYR A 553 13.63 -7.40 25.56
N THR A 554 14.21 -8.29 24.77
CA THR A 554 15.66 -8.43 24.66
C THR A 554 16.17 -7.61 23.47
N GLU A 555 17.34 -7.01 23.65
CA GLU A 555 18.05 -6.20 22.66
C GLU A 555 19.41 -6.84 22.40
N TYR A 556 19.79 -6.88 21.13
CA TYR A 556 21.03 -7.48 20.66
C TYR A 556 21.67 -6.58 19.63
N GLU A 557 22.98 -6.39 19.70
CA GLU A 557 23.74 -5.51 18.81
C GLU A 557 24.99 -6.23 18.30
N TRP A 558 25.29 -6.06 17.01
CA TRP A 558 26.49 -6.63 16.37
C TRP A 558 27.17 -5.61 15.47
N ALA A 559 28.48 -5.46 15.63
CA ALA A 559 29.31 -4.55 14.83
C ALA A 559 30.12 -5.28 13.76
N PRO A 560 30.59 -4.58 12.71
CA PRO A 560 31.45 -5.14 11.67
C PRO A 560 32.76 -5.77 12.17
N THR A 561 33.18 -5.43 13.39
CA THR A 561 34.38 -5.97 14.05
C THR A 561 34.14 -7.32 14.73
N GLY A 562 32.90 -7.81 14.79
CA GLY A 562 32.50 -8.97 15.60
C GLY A 562 32.26 -8.65 17.07
N GLU A 563 32.36 -7.37 17.46
CA GLU A 563 31.95 -6.93 18.80
C GLU A 563 30.42 -6.98 18.94
N GLN A 564 29.96 -7.34 20.13
CA GLN A 564 28.54 -7.52 20.43
C GLN A 564 28.13 -6.89 21.75
N LEU A 565 26.83 -6.72 21.93
CA LEU A 565 26.17 -6.34 23.17
C LEU A 565 24.80 -7.00 23.21
N ASP A 566 24.39 -7.50 24.37
CA ASP A 566 23.01 -7.88 24.62
C ASP A 566 22.50 -7.32 25.96
N LEU A 567 21.18 -7.18 26.08
CA LEU A 567 20.55 -6.68 27.31
C LEU A 567 19.06 -7.06 27.40
N ASP A 568 18.59 -7.25 28.63
CA ASP A 568 17.15 -7.31 28.97
C ASP A 568 16.65 -5.88 29.24
N VAL A 569 15.59 -5.48 28.55
CA VAL A 569 15.02 -4.14 28.61
C VAL A 569 13.60 -4.20 29.14
N GLU A 570 13.27 -3.31 30.08
CA GLU A 570 11.91 -3.08 30.55
C GLU A 570 11.66 -1.57 30.63
N LEU A 571 10.75 -1.09 29.79
CA LEU A 571 10.41 0.33 29.72
C LEU A 571 9.23 0.68 30.67
N PRO A 572 9.28 1.86 31.31
CA PRO A 572 10.38 2.82 31.31
C PRO A 572 11.47 2.49 32.35
N GLY A 573 12.75 2.59 31.96
CA GLY A 573 13.83 2.86 32.92
C GLY A 573 14.70 1.70 33.39
N LYS A 574 14.48 0.45 32.94
CA LYS A 574 15.39 -0.66 33.23
C LYS A 574 16.05 -1.18 31.95
N LYS A 575 17.38 -1.20 31.96
CA LYS A 575 18.24 -1.81 30.95
C LYS A 575 19.32 -2.59 31.69
N ASP A 576 19.30 -3.91 31.58
CA ASP A 576 20.24 -4.79 32.28
C ASP A 576 21.40 -5.16 31.34
N PHE A 577 22.46 -4.35 31.36
CA PHE A 577 23.70 -4.58 30.59
C PHE A 577 24.58 -5.70 31.17
N ALA A 578 24.18 -6.33 32.28
CA ALA A 578 24.90 -7.47 32.86
C ALA A 578 24.22 -8.81 32.55
N TRP A 579 23.01 -8.77 31.98
CA TRP A 579 22.35 -9.93 31.42
C TRP A 579 23.20 -10.51 30.28
N GLN A 580 23.08 -11.81 30.04
CA GLN A 580 23.80 -12.50 28.98
C GLN A 580 22.83 -13.45 28.29
N SER A 581 22.67 -13.31 26.97
CA SER A 581 21.77 -14.15 26.19
C SER A 581 22.34 -15.54 25.91
N GLY A 582 23.67 -15.65 25.82
CA GLY A 582 24.34 -16.82 25.26
C GLY A 582 24.19 -16.94 23.74
N ALA A 583 23.84 -15.85 23.04
CA ALA A 583 23.82 -15.79 21.59
C ALA A 583 25.24 -16.03 21.03
N GLU A 584 25.29 -16.74 19.91
CA GLU A 584 26.51 -16.95 19.13
C GLU A 584 26.37 -16.20 17.81
N SER A 585 27.43 -15.52 17.39
CA SER A 585 27.45 -14.76 16.14
C SER A 585 28.78 -14.88 15.42
N ALA A 586 28.75 -14.68 14.10
CA ALA A 586 29.94 -14.60 13.26
C ALA A 586 29.78 -13.48 12.22
N VAL A 587 30.87 -12.77 11.95
CA VAL A 587 30.89 -11.59 11.08
C VAL A 587 31.90 -11.77 9.96
N VAL A 588 31.50 -11.45 8.73
CA VAL A 588 32.38 -11.40 7.56
C VAL A 588 32.27 -10.03 6.89
N VAL A 589 33.40 -9.38 6.65
CA VAL A 589 33.47 -8.12 5.89
C VAL A 589 34.02 -8.40 4.49
N ASP A 590 33.22 -8.11 3.47
CA ASP A 590 33.62 -8.14 2.07
C ASP A 590 33.97 -6.72 1.59
N ASP A 591 35.27 -6.41 1.60
CA ASP A 591 35.79 -5.10 1.21
C ASP A 591 35.67 -4.78 -0.27
N ILE A 592 35.52 -5.80 -1.13
CA ILE A 592 35.38 -5.63 -2.58
C ILE A 592 33.92 -5.31 -2.89
N ALA A 593 32.98 -6.09 -2.36
CA ALA A 593 31.54 -5.85 -2.52
C ALA A 593 31.05 -4.66 -1.67
N LYS A 594 31.83 -4.23 -0.68
CA LYS A 594 31.45 -3.23 0.32
C LYS A 594 30.18 -3.61 1.06
N VAL A 595 30.15 -4.85 1.54
CA VAL A 595 29.07 -5.42 2.36
C VAL A 595 29.70 -6.13 3.55
N TRP A 596 29.18 -5.90 4.74
CA TRP A 596 29.50 -6.75 5.90
C TRP A 596 28.26 -7.56 6.28
N ARG A 597 28.49 -8.78 6.75
CA ARG A 597 27.45 -9.73 7.11
C ARG A 597 27.62 -10.14 8.55
N VAL A 598 26.50 -10.31 9.24
CA VAL A 598 26.46 -11.02 10.51
C VAL A 598 25.43 -12.13 10.44
N GLU A 599 25.80 -13.27 10.98
CA GLU A 599 24.94 -14.42 11.20
C GLU A 599 24.90 -14.72 12.69
N VAL A 600 23.71 -14.99 13.20
CA VAL A 600 23.46 -15.11 14.65
C VAL A 600 22.55 -16.29 14.90
N ARG A 601 22.79 -17.01 16.01
CA ARG A 601 21.79 -17.85 16.66
C ARG A 601 21.59 -17.44 18.12
N ILE A 602 20.35 -17.33 18.56
CA ILE A 602 19.95 -16.88 19.90
C ILE A 602 19.16 -18.01 20.57
N PRO A 603 19.60 -18.54 21.72
CA PRO A 603 18.93 -19.65 22.37
C PRO A 603 17.58 -19.23 22.96
N TRP A 604 16.58 -20.10 22.92
CA TRP A 604 15.27 -19.79 23.49
C TRP A 604 15.30 -19.47 24.99
N SER A 605 16.29 -19.98 25.73
CA SER A 605 16.52 -19.63 27.15
C SER A 605 16.70 -18.12 27.37
N ALA A 606 17.20 -17.39 26.38
CA ALA A 606 17.31 -15.93 26.42
C ALA A 606 15.96 -15.21 26.33
N MET A 607 14.92 -15.88 25.80
CA MET A 607 13.63 -15.27 25.46
C MET A 607 12.44 -15.98 26.14
N GLY A 608 12.67 -16.66 27.27
CA GLY A 608 11.61 -17.32 28.06
C GLY A 608 11.54 -18.85 27.95
N GLY A 609 12.47 -19.47 27.21
CA GLY A 609 12.83 -20.90 27.32
C GLY A 609 12.03 -21.90 26.49
N ASN A 610 10.75 -21.66 26.22
CA ASN A 610 9.90 -22.68 25.58
C ASN A 610 9.91 -22.65 24.04
N GLY A 611 10.58 -21.67 23.42
CA GLY A 611 10.53 -21.43 21.98
C GLY A 611 9.13 -21.09 21.46
N PRO A 612 9.00 -20.69 20.19
CA PRO A 612 7.72 -20.43 19.54
C PRO A 612 7.10 -21.72 18.99
N GLN A 613 5.80 -21.67 18.72
CA GLN A 613 5.09 -22.63 17.87
C GLN A 613 4.85 -22.02 16.49
N THR A 614 4.70 -22.88 15.47
CA THR A 614 4.27 -22.43 14.14
C THR A 614 2.94 -21.67 14.24
N GLY A 615 2.92 -20.44 13.75
CA GLY A 615 1.80 -19.52 13.85
C GLY A 615 1.92 -18.46 14.96
N ASP A 616 2.89 -18.58 15.87
CA ASP A 616 3.18 -17.52 16.84
C ASP A 616 3.73 -16.27 16.13
N ALA A 617 3.45 -15.08 16.69
CA ALA A 617 3.81 -13.80 16.08
C ALA A 617 4.28 -12.78 17.10
N TRP A 618 5.59 -12.62 17.30
CA TRP A 618 6.17 -11.79 18.36
C TRP A 618 6.40 -10.35 17.90
N ARG A 619 6.38 -9.39 18.85
CA ARG A 619 6.71 -8.00 18.53
C ARG A 619 8.22 -7.88 18.35
N ALA A 620 8.66 -7.38 17.20
CA ALA A 620 10.09 -7.24 16.93
C ALA A 620 10.42 -6.03 16.06
N ASN A 621 11.62 -5.50 16.19
CA ASN A 621 12.17 -4.54 15.26
C ASN A 621 13.66 -4.79 15.03
N PHE A 622 14.11 -4.41 13.85
CA PHE A 622 15.52 -4.55 13.45
C PHE A 622 16.02 -3.18 13.03
N PHE A 623 17.22 -2.86 13.46
CA PHE A 623 17.82 -1.56 13.23
C PHE A 623 19.20 -1.66 12.61
N ARG A 624 19.61 -0.54 12.01
CA ARG A 624 20.95 -0.34 11.50
C ARG A 624 21.38 1.09 11.78
N HIS A 625 22.52 1.24 12.43
CA HIS A 625 23.27 2.48 12.43
C HIS A 625 24.36 2.42 11.36
N ASP A 626 24.43 3.47 10.56
CA ASP A 626 25.55 3.75 9.66
C ASP A 626 26.03 5.17 9.95
N ARG A 627 27.24 5.27 10.49
CA ARG A 627 27.78 6.52 11.01
C ARG A 627 28.21 7.45 9.87
N HIS A 628 28.80 6.90 8.82
CA HIS A 628 29.29 7.68 7.69
C HIS A 628 28.13 8.36 6.95
N ASP A 629 27.10 7.60 6.60
CA ASP A 629 25.93 8.08 5.87
C ASP A 629 24.85 8.73 6.77
N ARG A 630 25.12 8.81 8.08
CA ARG A 630 24.26 9.37 9.12
C ARG A 630 22.85 8.74 9.08
N ALA A 631 22.82 7.42 9.05
CA ALA A 631 21.60 6.64 8.97
C ALA A 631 21.31 5.90 10.28
N GLY A 632 20.06 5.98 10.71
CA GLY A 632 19.47 5.10 11.72
C GLY A 632 18.24 4.46 11.09
N LEU A 633 18.44 3.32 10.42
CA LEU A 633 17.41 2.64 9.64
C LEU A 633 16.64 1.66 10.52
N ALA A 634 15.37 1.44 10.18
CA ALA A 634 14.51 0.50 10.88
C ALA A 634 13.72 -0.37 9.89
N PHE A 635 13.45 -1.61 10.30
CA PHE A 635 12.45 -2.46 9.65
C PHE A 635 11.06 -1.84 9.76
N SER A 636 10.69 -1.40 10.97
CA SER A 636 9.50 -0.59 11.23
C SER A 636 9.91 0.78 11.80
N PRO A 637 9.84 1.88 11.02
CA PRO A 637 10.17 3.22 11.51
C PRO A 637 9.36 3.63 12.75
N THR A 638 10.07 4.06 13.80
CA THR A 638 9.45 4.46 15.08
C THR A 638 8.79 5.83 15.01
N LEU A 639 9.21 6.67 14.07
CA LEU A 639 8.81 8.08 13.95
C LEU A 639 9.07 8.89 15.22
N ARG A 640 10.09 8.46 15.99
CA ARG A 640 10.56 9.09 17.22
C ARG A 640 12.07 9.30 17.14
N GLY A 641 12.61 10.08 18.07
CA GLY A 641 14.06 10.24 18.24
C GLY A 641 14.75 9.05 18.92
N THR A 642 14.09 7.89 19.01
CA THR A 642 14.59 6.69 19.70
C THR A 642 14.10 5.43 19.01
N PHE A 643 14.89 4.35 19.12
CA PHE A 643 14.52 3.01 18.68
C PHE A 643 13.65 2.26 19.71
N HIS A 644 13.70 2.66 20.99
CA HIS A 644 12.92 2.10 22.09
C HIS A 644 11.44 2.57 22.05
N ALA A 645 10.71 2.10 21.05
CA ALA A 645 9.29 2.43 20.80
C ALA A 645 8.51 1.15 20.45
N PRO A 646 8.27 0.25 21.42
CA PRO A 646 7.70 -1.08 21.18
C PRO A 646 6.30 -1.08 20.55
N GLU A 647 5.51 -0.01 20.75
CA GLU A 647 4.23 0.18 20.06
C GLU A 647 4.37 0.33 18.54
N ARG A 648 5.58 0.60 18.05
CA ARG A 648 5.94 0.70 16.63
C ARG A 648 6.71 -0.50 16.09
N PHE A 649 7.01 -1.51 16.91
CA PHE A 649 7.66 -2.73 16.44
C PHE A 649 6.80 -3.42 15.36
N GLY A 650 7.45 -4.10 14.42
CA GLY A 650 6.77 -4.99 13.49
C GLY A 650 6.41 -6.32 14.18
N TRP A 651 6.18 -7.33 13.35
CA TRP A 651 5.92 -8.70 13.77
C TRP A 651 7.00 -9.64 13.25
N LEU A 652 7.43 -10.56 14.10
CA LEU A 652 8.23 -11.73 13.79
C LEU A 652 7.30 -12.96 13.86
N GLU A 653 6.87 -13.45 12.72
CA GLU A 653 5.97 -14.61 12.59
C GLU A 653 6.76 -15.89 12.39
N PHE A 654 6.43 -16.95 13.13
CA PHE A 654 7.10 -18.24 13.03
C PHE A 654 6.31 -19.17 12.09
N VAL A 655 6.95 -19.58 10.99
CA VAL A 655 6.34 -20.39 9.93
C VAL A 655 7.13 -21.68 9.68
N GLU A 656 6.52 -22.65 9.02
CA GLU A 656 7.14 -23.96 8.74
C GLU A 656 8.19 -23.95 7.62
#